data_AF-A0A6A4V7L4-F1
#
_entry.id   AF-A0A6A4V7L4-F1
#
_cell.length_a   1.000
_cell.length_b   1.000
_cell.length_c   1.000
_cell.angle_alpha   90.00
_cell.angle_beta   90.00
_cell.angle_gamma   90.00
#
_symmetry.space_group_name_H-M   'P 1'
#
loop_
_entity.id
_entity.type
_entity.pdbx_description
1 polymer ?
#
loop_
_entity_poly.entity_id
_entity_poly.type
_entity_poly.pdbx_seq_one_letter_code
_entity_poly.pdbx_strand_id
1 'polypeptide(L)'
;MRLLLLCCALAAAGAEPSVWTWRCESGSCVRRPAAGVTDGMQFGTCKLTCGELSVVWPRPTGPAAFGSETVPFLIDNIQFQLVAPDPVKPMLQKATEIFLDSLRALQPSGLGGRRSGCRPDGACEPAVAEQAVKVTVAVESAGTALTLETSEYHQLLVNHTAGGEVSVLLYATTFFGARHGLETVSQLIEYDEENACLQAIPVVLCSAPFSDHLTLTVAVCLSVCPQILGSATLSDAPVYPIRALTIDTSRSFIPLSALRRTIDAMAMNKLNTLHWHVTDTHSFPIEVSSEPRLVQYGAYSPRKVYSAREVAELVRYGRQRGVRLLPELDAPAHVGYGWQWGEDAGLGRLAVCVGEEPWQSYCVEPPCGQMNIVNENMYTVLGKIYKDFNALFQPDIFHMGGDEINFNCWKSSPEIAEHVKNRGGDPSDDSEYMRLWAQYQVRAAGLWMNVTGRSTPLLLWTSDLTKQEAVRPSALKPSQYIIQVWTTGTDQQIGNLLRQGFPLLLSNYDAWYLDCGFSAWVGVGNNWCAPYKSWQTVYDNSPRAIARSFEPSGADYASLVRGGSAALWSEQSDAQTLDSRLWPRGAALAERLWAEPDTDSAAALTRLVHHRERMVQRGIGAEPLQPEPVLVHMMAFADFIETVNEQAGEMVVAFFFRAEWNDSRVRDVSEILHDKPGYRKDMLPMSGRLKETLWVPDLYMPMARRVVIPTIHEPAESVTVMKHGSVAYSAFFVIALKCEMAYVDYPMDVQSCFLDVMSYKYSLSEMELKWHPDSLQGHTEIVTKHFRVTISIPRVNSSYIIENADGSKRYVIRLQIFMKRHLAFHLVQTYLPSAMLVLIGWLSLLVPLDFAYGRMVLSVTTLLVLVSIFVTNSQMAPGVNEVKALDIWLFMCIIFVFSAIVDCIADLRFLSMVEKESQIAGEERPGAELPPVVDERASSANPVSQRQSLAGGGESSAYIRFHGSNTPFQADKEVLIATPAVLKWLRMAVFLERSMTIVYPTLFILLVAIYWSIFLTSYNSQTAESRTADQW
;
A
#
# COMPACT_ATOMS: atom_id res chain seq x y z
N MET A 1 19.84 37.90 -15.36
CA MET A 1 20.30 37.46 -14.02
C MET A 1 19.27 36.62 -13.25
N ARG A 2 17.96 36.95 -13.28
CA ARG A 2 16.90 36.11 -12.63
C ARG A 2 16.53 34.80 -13.36
N LEU A 3 16.82 34.67 -14.67
CA LEU A 3 16.62 33.42 -15.41
C LEU A 3 17.74 32.37 -15.17
N LEU A 4 18.96 32.79 -14.85
CA LEU A 4 20.08 31.88 -14.57
C LEU A 4 19.98 31.26 -13.16
N LEU A 5 19.35 31.95 -12.20
CA LEU A 5 19.08 31.42 -10.86
C LEU A 5 17.96 30.35 -10.86
N LEU A 6 17.02 30.41 -11.82
CA LEU A 6 15.96 29.39 -11.94
C LEU A 6 16.46 28.07 -12.54
N CYS A 7 17.44 28.12 -13.47
CA CYS A 7 18.05 26.92 -14.03
C CYS A 7 19.00 26.20 -13.06
N CYS A 8 19.62 26.90 -12.10
CA CYS A 8 20.42 26.26 -11.06
C CYS A 8 19.56 25.61 -9.95
N ALA A 9 18.32 26.07 -9.73
CA ALA A 9 17.43 25.47 -8.74
C ALA A 9 16.76 24.16 -9.22
N LEU A 10 16.64 23.95 -10.53
CA LEU A 10 16.05 22.73 -11.13
C LEU A 10 17.04 21.56 -11.25
N ALA A 11 18.32 21.75 -10.91
CA ALA A 11 19.33 20.69 -10.92
C ALA A 11 19.60 20.07 -9.53
N ALA A 12 18.94 20.57 -8.48
CA ALA A 12 19.07 20.12 -7.11
C ALA A 12 17.73 19.55 -6.58
N ALA A 13 17.12 18.63 -7.33
CA ALA A 13 16.12 17.74 -6.74
C ALA A 13 16.87 16.68 -5.91
N GLY A 14 17.30 17.06 -4.71
CA GLY A 14 17.64 16.11 -3.66
C GLY A 14 16.35 15.43 -3.19
N ALA A 15 16.40 14.13 -2.90
CA ALA A 15 15.29 13.44 -2.26
C ALA A 15 14.88 14.19 -0.99
N GLU A 16 13.59 14.52 -0.84
CA GLU A 16 13.09 15.05 0.43
C GLU A 16 13.37 14.02 1.53
N PRO A 17 13.85 14.43 2.72
CA PRO A 17 14.11 13.49 3.82
C PRO A 17 12.83 12.76 4.21
N SER A 18 12.95 11.48 4.56
CA SER A 18 11.80 10.65 4.93
C SER A 18 11.04 11.29 6.11
N VAL A 19 9.74 11.52 5.94
CA VAL A 19 8.85 11.95 7.03
C VAL A 19 8.61 10.86 8.09
N TRP A 20 9.14 9.66 7.84
CA TRP A 20 8.99 8.46 8.66
C TRP A 20 10.30 8.04 9.30
N THR A 21 10.20 7.55 10.52
CA THR A 21 11.23 6.79 11.22
C THR A 21 10.65 5.43 11.64
N TRP A 22 11.49 4.46 11.96
CA TRP A 22 11.10 3.11 12.32
C TRP A 22 11.62 2.76 13.71
N ARG A 23 10.95 1.82 14.38
CA ARG A 23 11.41 1.23 15.63
C ARG A 23 11.17 -0.27 15.60
N CYS A 24 12.12 -1.03 16.11
CA CYS A 24 11.95 -2.47 16.29
C CYS A 24 11.04 -2.74 17.49
N GLU A 25 9.85 -3.30 17.24
CA GLU A 25 8.90 -3.75 18.27
C GLU A 25 8.62 -5.23 18.01
N SER A 26 8.96 -6.10 18.98
CA SER A 26 8.74 -7.57 18.89
C SER A 26 9.29 -8.22 17.60
N GLY A 27 10.46 -7.78 17.13
CA GLY A 27 11.10 -8.31 15.91
C GLY A 27 10.49 -7.81 14.60
N SER A 28 9.65 -6.77 14.64
CA SER A 28 9.07 -6.11 13.46
C SER A 28 9.37 -4.60 13.44
N CYS A 29 9.61 -4.06 12.25
CA CYS A 29 9.87 -2.63 12.05
C CYS A 29 8.57 -1.82 11.97
N VAL A 30 8.23 -1.13 13.05
CA VAL A 30 7.02 -0.32 13.16
C VAL A 30 7.30 1.12 12.71
N ARG A 31 6.56 1.59 11.71
CA ARG A 31 6.67 2.95 11.14
C ARG A 31 6.05 4.00 12.06
N ARG A 32 6.74 5.13 12.28
CA ARG A 32 6.34 6.27 13.13
C ARG A 32 6.67 7.61 12.44
N PRO A 33 5.92 8.69 12.67
CA PRO A 33 6.30 10.02 12.16
C PRO A 33 7.64 10.49 12.75
N ALA A 34 8.51 11.06 11.93
CA ALA A 34 9.84 11.53 12.36
C ALA A 34 9.78 12.77 13.28
N ALA A 35 8.67 13.53 13.27
CA ALA A 35 8.50 14.73 14.08
C ALA A 35 8.37 14.40 15.58
N GLY A 36 9.39 14.76 16.38
CA GLY A 36 9.35 14.67 17.85
C GLY A 36 9.83 13.35 18.46
N VAL A 37 10.42 12.45 17.68
CA VAL A 37 10.95 11.16 18.15
C VAL A 37 12.49 11.19 18.15
N THR A 38 13.12 11.00 19.31
CA THR A 38 14.60 11.05 19.46
C THR A 38 15.29 9.69 19.33
N ASP A 39 14.53 8.59 19.28
CA ASP A 39 15.02 7.20 19.29
C ASP A 39 14.39 6.39 18.13
N GLY A 40 14.34 7.01 16.96
CA GLY A 40 13.90 6.38 15.72
C GLY A 40 15.09 6.02 14.84
N MET A 41 14.99 4.91 14.10
CA MET A 41 16.01 4.42 13.16
C MET A 41 15.45 4.37 11.74
N GLN A 42 16.33 4.29 10.73
CA GLN A 42 15.91 4.16 9.33
C GLN A 42 15.36 2.76 9.02
N PHE A 43 14.62 2.62 7.91
CA PHE A 43 14.04 1.33 7.53
C PHE A 43 15.09 0.27 7.24
N GLY A 44 16.14 0.62 6.49
CA GLY A 44 17.26 -0.28 6.17
C GLY A 44 17.99 -0.75 7.42
N THR A 45 18.30 0.18 8.35
CA THR A 45 18.88 -0.15 9.65
C THR A 45 17.96 -1.06 10.45
N CYS A 46 16.67 -0.71 10.55
CA CYS A 46 15.70 -1.51 11.28
C CYS A 46 15.59 -2.93 10.70
N LYS A 47 15.53 -3.08 9.37
CA LYS A 47 15.51 -4.40 8.72
C LYS A 47 16.69 -5.25 9.17
N LEU A 48 17.90 -4.69 9.15
CA LEU A 48 19.11 -5.43 9.49
C LEU A 48 19.17 -5.78 10.98
N THR A 49 18.79 -4.88 11.88
CA THR A 49 18.99 -5.05 13.33
C THR A 49 17.77 -5.59 14.09
N CYS A 50 16.59 -5.65 13.46
CA CYS A 50 15.36 -6.07 14.13
C CYS A 50 15.11 -7.57 13.97
N GLY A 51 15.04 -8.28 15.10
CA GLY A 51 14.83 -9.73 15.16
C GLY A 51 16.12 -10.55 15.30
N GLU A 52 16.00 -11.80 15.76
CA GLU A 52 17.16 -12.65 16.10
C GLU A 52 17.99 -13.09 14.89
N LEU A 53 17.37 -13.21 13.71
CA LEU A 53 18.01 -13.74 12.48
C LEU A 53 18.19 -12.68 11.39
N SER A 54 17.96 -11.40 11.69
CA SER A 54 17.97 -10.32 10.69
C SER A 54 17.07 -10.66 9.48
N VAL A 55 17.41 -10.17 8.28
CA VAL A 55 16.74 -10.45 6.99
C VAL A 55 17.26 -11.69 6.27
N VAL A 56 18.05 -12.54 6.93
CA VAL A 56 18.76 -13.65 6.27
C VAL A 56 17.78 -14.74 5.81
N TRP A 57 17.93 -15.16 4.55
CA TRP A 57 17.16 -16.21 3.88
C TRP A 57 18.03 -17.07 2.94
N PRO A 58 18.04 -18.41 3.06
CA PRO A 58 17.55 -19.20 4.18
C PRO A 58 18.22 -18.85 5.52
N ARG A 59 17.52 -19.09 6.62
CA ARG A 59 18.10 -19.00 7.97
C ARG A 59 19.30 -19.95 8.11
N PRO A 60 20.38 -19.54 8.80
CA PRO A 60 21.52 -20.43 9.09
C PRO A 60 21.13 -21.61 9.99
N THR A 61 21.84 -22.74 9.86
CA THR A 61 21.62 -23.94 10.70
C THR A 61 22.46 -23.99 11.96
N GLY A 62 23.66 -23.40 11.97
CA GLY A 62 24.51 -23.32 13.15
C GLY A 62 24.31 -22.05 13.97
N PRO A 63 25.17 -21.79 14.96
CA PRO A 63 25.15 -20.54 15.72
C PRO A 63 25.21 -19.33 14.79
N ALA A 64 24.33 -18.36 15.02
CA ALA A 64 24.31 -17.07 14.33
C ALA A 64 23.92 -15.99 15.34
N ALA A 65 24.74 -14.93 15.43
CA ALA A 65 24.50 -13.79 16.30
C ALA A 65 24.88 -12.51 15.57
N PHE A 66 23.94 -11.58 15.43
CA PHE A 66 24.12 -10.33 14.71
C PHE A 66 24.25 -9.15 15.68
N GLY A 67 25.01 -8.13 15.30
CA GLY A 67 25.23 -6.92 16.08
C GLY A 67 23.97 -6.05 16.17
N SER A 68 23.96 -5.08 17.07
CA SER A 68 22.85 -4.11 17.20
C SER A 68 23.09 -2.82 16.42
N GLU A 69 24.27 -2.66 15.82
CA GLU A 69 24.71 -1.46 15.11
C GLU A 69 25.06 -1.80 13.65
N THR A 70 25.03 -0.79 12.78
CA THR A 70 25.41 -0.94 11.37
C THR A 70 26.64 -0.08 11.07
N VAL A 71 27.46 -0.54 10.11
CA VAL A 71 28.66 0.17 9.67
C VAL A 71 28.47 0.60 8.20
N PRO A 72 28.46 1.90 7.90
CA PRO A 72 28.36 2.40 6.53
C PRO A 72 29.70 2.28 5.77
N PHE A 73 29.64 2.01 4.47
CA PHE A 73 30.82 1.94 3.58
C PHE A 73 30.43 2.17 2.10
N LEU A 74 31.44 2.40 1.27
CA LEU A 74 31.30 2.50 -0.19
C LEU A 74 31.63 1.17 -0.87
N ILE A 75 30.89 0.82 -1.92
CA ILE A 75 31.11 -0.42 -2.68
C ILE A 75 32.52 -0.49 -3.28
N ASP A 76 33.09 0.64 -3.69
CA ASP A 76 34.43 0.75 -4.28
C ASP A 76 35.55 0.48 -3.26
N ASN A 77 35.24 0.51 -1.95
CA ASN A 77 36.20 0.27 -0.87
C ASN A 77 36.31 -1.22 -0.50
N ILE A 78 35.55 -2.12 -1.17
CA ILE A 78 35.60 -3.56 -0.93
C ILE A 78 36.84 -4.15 -1.61
N GLN A 79 37.70 -4.79 -0.83
CA GLN A 79 38.91 -5.47 -1.31
C GLN A 79 38.83 -6.97 -1.01
N PHE A 80 38.95 -7.79 -2.06
CA PHE A 80 38.94 -9.25 -1.94
C PHE A 80 40.36 -9.82 -1.80
N GLN A 81 40.54 -10.70 -0.81
CA GLN A 81 41.72 -11.56 -0.67
C GLN A 81 41.29 -13.03 -0.82
N LEU A 82 41.66 -13.65 -1.94
CA LEU A 82 41.26 -15.03 -2.27
C LEU A 82 42.37 -16.02 -1.94
N VAL A 83 42.10 -16.95 -1.01
CA VAL A 83 43.02 -18.00 -0.57
C VAL A 83 42.42 -19.36 -0.94
N ALA A 84 42.81 -19.91 -2.10
CA ALA A 84 42.27 -21.18 -2.59
C ALA A 84 43.28 -21.89 -3.51
N PRO A 85 43.12 -23.20 -3.77
CA PRO A 85 43.85 -23.91 -4.81
C PRO A 85 43.65 -23.30 -6.21
N ASP A 86 44.65 -23.43 -7.09
CA ASP A 86 44.62 -22.81 -8.43
C ASP A 86 43.39 -23.13 -9.29
N PRO A 87 42.82 -24.35 -9.30
CA PRO A 87 41.61 -24.66 -10.07
C PRO A 87 40.37 -23.88 -9.61
N VAL A 88 40.32 -23.47 -8.35
CA VAL A 88 39.15 -22.83 -7.72
C VAL A 88 39.23 -21.30 -7.78
N LYS A 89 40.44 -20.72 -7.86
CA LYS A 89 40.64 -19.26 -7.93
C LYS A 89 39.79 -18.56 -9.01
N PRO A 90 39.71 -19.04 -10.26
CA PRO A 90 38.88 -18.38 -11.29
C PRO A 90 37.39 -18.43 -10.98
N MET A 91 36.93 -19.51 -10.33
CA MET A 91 35.54 -19.65 -9.91
C MET A 91 35.21 -18.65 -8.79
N LEU A 92 36.12 -18.50 -7.81
CA LEU A 92 35.99 -17.50 -6.75
C LEU A 92 36.02 -16.07 -7.29
N GLN A 93 36.91 -15.75 -8.23
CA GLN A 93 36.91 -14.45 -8.90
C GLN A 93 35.54 -14.17 -9.53
N LYS A 94 34.97 -15.15 -10.25
CA LYS A 94 33.65 -14.98 -10.83
C LYS A 94 32.55 -14.80 -9.78
N ALA A 95 32.65 -15.50 -8.64
CA ALA A 95 31.72 -15.33 -7.53
C ALA A 95 31.81 -13.93 -6.90
N THR A 96 33.01 -13.35 -6.80
CA THR A 96 33.19 -11.97 -6.31
C THR A 96 32.59 -10.93 -7.25
N GLU A 97 32.68 -11.13 -8.57
CA GLU A 97 32.00 -10.26 -9.54
C GLU A 97 30.48 -10.31 -9.35
N ILE A 98 29.90 -11.51 -9.24
CA ILE A 98 28.45 -11.72 -9.02
C ILE A 98 28.00 -11.08 -7.69
N PHE A 99 28.83 -11.17 -6.65
CA PHE A 99 28.58 -10.53 -5.37
C PHE A 99 28.53 -9.00 -5.51
N LEU A 100 29.49 -8.39 -6.20
CA LEU A 100 29.49 -6.94 -6.43
C LEU A 100 28.29 -6.50 -7.28
N ASP A 101 27.93 -7.26 -8.32
CA ASP A 101 26.74 -6.98 -9.14
C ASP A 101 25.46 -7.05 -8.30
N SER A 102 25.37 -8.02 -7.39
CA SER A 102 24.27 -8.16 -6.43
C SER A 102 24.12 -6.97 -5.49
N LEU A 103 25.24 -6.33 -5.09
CA LEU A 103 25.23 -5.13 -4.27
C LEU A 103 24.86 -3.87 -5.07
N ARG A 104 25.32 -3.77 -6.33
CA ARG A 104 24.93 -2.67 -7.23
C ARG A 104 23.43 -2.66 -7.50
N ALA A 105 22.80 -3.82 -7.60
CA ALA A 105 21.36 -3.96 -7.82
C ALA A 105 20.50 -3.44 -6.64
N LEU A 106 21.08 -3.28 -5.44
CA LEU A 106 20.38 -2.65 -4.30
C LEU A 106 20.25 -1.12 -4.46
N GLN A 107 21.03 -0.51 -5.36
CA GLN A 107 21.01 0.94 -5.57
C GLN A 107 19.87 1.34 -6.53
N PRO A 108 19.10 2.41 -6.26
CA PRO A 108 17.95 2.80 -7.07
C PRO A 108 18.31 3.20 -8.51
N SER A 109 17.55 2.65 -9.46
CA SER A 109 17.68 2.89 -10.90
C SER A 109 17.35 4.35 -11.27
N GLY A 110 18.37 5.16 -11.56
CA GLY A 110 18.21 6.59 -11.89
C GLY A 110 19.45 7.44 -11.58
N LEU A 111 20.36 6.93 -10.74
CA LEU A 111 21.69 7.51 -10.52
C LEU A 111 22.66 7.03 -11.61
N GLY A 112 22.39 7.43 -12.86
CA GLY A 112 23.31 7.19 -13.97
C GLY A 112 24.70 7.76 -13.67
N GLY A 113 25.69 6.88 -13.49
CA GLY A 113 27.12 7.22 -13.47
C GLY A 113 27.59 8.22 -12.39
N ARG A 114 26.78 8.53 -11.38
CA ARG A 114 27.22 9.34 -10.23
C ARG A 114 27.91 8.41 -9.22
N ARG A 115 29.03 8.85 -8.63
CA ARG A 115 29.68 8.11 -7.52
C ARG A 115 28.62 7.83 -6.45
N SER A 116 28.28 6.56 -6.28
CA SER A 116 27.47 6.10 -5.16
C SER A 116 28.16 6.51 -3.86
N GLY A 117 27.46 7.13 -2.92
CA GLY A 117 27.99 7.37 -1.58
C GLY A 117 27.80 8.74 -0.96
N CYS A 118 27.51 9.78 -1.74
CA CYS A 118 27.61 11.16 -1.26
C CYS A 118 26.31 11.94 -1.48
N ARG A 119 26.09 12.98 -0.66
CA ARG A 119 24.99 13.96 -0.82
C ARG A 119 24.92 14.50 -2.25
N PRO A 120 23.79 15.10 -2.69
CA PRO A 120 23.63 15.64 -4.05
C PRO A 120 24.69 16.68 -4.49
N ASP A 121 25.45 17.24 -3.54
CA ASP A 121 26.59 18.13 -3.71
C ASP A 121 27.94 17.42 -3.92
N GLY A 122 27.99 16.09 -3.82
CA GLY A 122 29.19 15.26 -3.95
C GLY A 122 30.01 15.08 -2.67
N ALA A 123 29.53 15.54 -1.50
CA ALA A 123 30.22 15.37 -0.22
C ALA A 123 29.77 14.09 0.50
N CYS A 124 30.70 13.14 0.68
CA CYS A 124 30.56 12.01 1.60
C CYS A 124 31.09 12.44 2.98
N GLU A 125 30.51 11.94 4.06
CA GLU A 125 31.11 12.10 5.38
C GLU A 125 32.52 11.45 5.35
N PRO A 126 33.60 12.14 5.76
CA PRO A 126 34.98 11.66 5.56
C PRO A 126 35.24 10.26 6.13
N ALA A 127 34.60 9.95 7.26
CA ALA A 127 34.70 8.64 7.91
C ALA A 127 34.14 7.50 7.05
N VAL A 128 33.08 7.73 6.26
CA VAL A 128 32.47 6.72 5.37
C VAL A 128 33.29 6.56 4.09
N ALA A 129 33.87 7.65 3.59
CA ALA A 129 34.68 7.63 2.37
C ALA A 129 35.99 6.84 2.55
N GLU A 130 36.57 6.86 3.76
CA GLU A 130 37.84 6.19 4.10
C GLU A 130 37.66 4.78 4.68
N GLN A 131 36.43 4.36 5.00
CA GLN A 131 36.14 3.04 5.58
C GLN A 131 36.50 1.92 4.59
N ALA A 132 37.53 1.15 4.90
CA ALA A 132 37.96 0.00 4.10
C ALA A 132 37.18 -1.27 4.51
N VAL A 133 36.78 -2.07 3.52
CA VAL A 133 36.13 -3.37 3.74
C VAL A 133 36.98 -4.47 3.14
N LYS A 134 37.63 -5.27 3.98
CA LYS A 134 38.49 -6.36 3.54
C LYS A 134 37.76 -7.69 3.65
N VAL A 135 37.52 -8.34 2.50
CA VAL A 135 36.83 -9.64 2.42
C VAL A 135 37.84 -10.74 2.07
N THR A 136 38.18 -11.56 3.05
CA THR A 136 39.08 -12.71 2.86
C THR A 136 38.24 -13.98 2.67
N VAL A 137 38.39 -14.64 1.53
CA VAL A 137 37.69 -15.90 1.21
C VAL A 137 38.71 -17.04 1.14
N ALA A 138 38.61 -17.98 2.06
CA ALA A 138 39.48 -19.14 2.16
C ALA A 138 38.73 -20.44 1.81
N VAL A 139 39.27 -21.20 0.86
CA VAL A 139 38.72 -22.49 0.41
C VAL A 139 39.79 -23.58 0.47
N GLU A 140 39.48 -24.72 1.10
CA GLU A 140 40.43 -25.82 1.27
C GLU A 140 40.54 -26.74 0.05
N SER A 141 39.40 -27.21 -0.48
CA SER A 141 39.35 -28.22 -1.53
C SER A 141 39.68 -27.66 -2.92
N ALA A 142 40.36 -28.46 -3.74
CA ALA A 142 40.58 -28.17 -5.16
C ALA A 142 39.43 -28.65 -6.07
N GLY A 143 38.36 -29.23 -5.50
CA GLY A 143 37.22 -29.76 -6.24
C GLY A 143 36.39 -28.67 -6.93
N THR A 144 36.14 -28.83 -8.22
CA THR A 144 35.39 -27.86 -9.05
C THR A 144 34.02 -28.36 -9.51
N ALA A 145 33.64 -29.59 -9.16
CA ALA A 145 32.37 -30.21 -9.54
C ALA A 145 31.48 -30.38 -8.31
N LEU A 146 30.19 -30.07 -8.46
CA LEU A 146 29.19 -30.29 -7.42
C LEU A 146 28.71 -31.74 -7.51
N THR A 147 28.86 -32.49 -6.43
CA THR A 147 28.39 -33.88 -6.28
C THR A 147 27.48 -34.00 -5.06
N LEU A 148 26.82 -35.15 -4.89
CA LEU A 148 26.05 -35.47 -3.68
C LEU A 148 26.85 -35.36 -2.37
N GLU A 149 28.14 -35.69 -2.40
CA GLU A 149 29.04 -35.69 -1.24
C GLU A 149 29.77 -34.35 -1.04
N THR A 150 29.46 -33.35 -1.86
CA THR A 150 30.14 -32.06 -1.80
C THR A 150 29.73 -31.31 -0.55
N SER A 151 30.71 -30.96 0.29
CA SER A 151 30.47 -30.12 1.47
C SER A 151 30.12 -28.69 1.05
N GLU A 152 28.91 -28.27 1.38
CA GLU A 152 28.39 -26.90 1.20
C GLU A 152 28.54 -26.05 2.49
N TYR A 153 29.34 -26.53 3.45
CA TYR A 153 29.61 -25.86 4.72
C TYR A 153 30.43 -24.58 4.53
N HIS A 154 30.08 -23.56 5.30
CA HIS A 154 30.88 -22.35 5.43
C HIS A 154 30.79 -21.74 6.83
N GLN A 155 31.78 -20.94 7.17
CA GLN A 155 31.87 -20.19 8.41
C GLN A 155 32.25 -18.74 8.10
N LEU A 156 31.51 -17.82 8.70
CA LEU A 156 31.64 -16.38 8.51
C LEU A 156 31.98 -15.70 9.85
N LEU A 157 32.98 -14.82 9.79
CA LEU A 157 33.36 -13.92 10.86
C LEU A 157 33.40 -12.50 10.31
N VAL A 158 32.61 -11.60 10.87
CA VAL A 158 32.63 -10.17 10.52
C VAL A 158 33.07 -9.41 11.76
N ASN A 159 34.26 -8.81 11.71
CA ASN A 159 34.81 -8.04 12.82
C ASN A 159 34.98 -6.57 12.41
N HIS A 160 34.72 -5.68 13.36
CA HIS A 160 34.98 -4.24 13.22
C HIS A 160 36.12 -3.88 14.17
N THR A 161 37.27 -3.49 13.60
CA THR A 161 38.44 -3.15 14.40
C THR A 161 38.36 -1.70 14.89
N ALA A 162 38.95 -1.41 16.05
CA ALA A 162 38.99 -0.06 16.65
C ALA A 162 39.69 1.01 15.79
N GLY A 163 40.31 0.61 14.66
CA GLY A 163 40.96 1.50 13.69
C GLY A 163 40.11 1.87 12.47
N GLY A 164 38.82 1.48 12.40
CA GLY A 164 37.92 1.86 11.30
C GLY A 164 38.00 0.96 10.05
N GLU A 165 38.38 -0.31 10.20
CA GLU A 165 38.36 -1.30 9.10
C GLU A 165 37.33 -2.40 9.41
N VAL A 166 36.45 -2.70 8.44
CA VAL A 166 35.56 -3.88 8.49
C VAL A 166 36.30 -5.06 7.86
N SER A 167 36.59 -6.09 8.64
CA SER A 167 37.19 -7.33 8.14
C SER A 167 36.15 -8.45 8.10
N VAL A 168 35.93 -9.02 6.92
CA VAL A 168 35.09 -10.20 6.69
C VAL A 168 36.00 -11.38 6.39
N LEU A 169 35.96 -12.41 7.23
CA LEU A 169 36.63 -13.68 7.00
C LEU A 169 35.58 -14.75 6.69
N LEU A 170 35.63 -15.29 5.49
CA LEU A 170 34.79 -16.38 5.03
C LEU A 170 35.66 -17.62 4.78
N TYR A 171 35.43 -18.66 5.56
CA TYR A 171 36.06 -19.96 5.40
C TYR A 171 35.03 -20.97 4.87
N ALA A 172 35.45 -21.83 3.94
CA ALA A 172 34.62 -22.92 3.44
C ALA A 172 35.45 -24.14 3.01
N THR A 173 34.84 -25.33 3.12
CA THR A 173 35.49 -26.58 2.69
C THR A 173 35.66 -26.63 1.17
N THR A 174 34.68 -26.13 0.43
CA THR A 174 34.66 -26.13 -1.04
C THR A 174 34.24 -24.77 -1.61
N PHE A 175 34.43 -24.59 -2.91
CA PHE A 175 33.92 -23.42 -3.65
C PHE A 175 32.42 -23.17 -3.39
N PHE A 176 31.62 -24.23 -3.32
CA PHE A 176 30.17 -24.14 -3.18
C PHE A 176 29.76 -23.58 -1.83
N GLY A 177 30.44 -24.00 -0.75
CA GLY A 177 30.27 -23.40 0.58
C GLY A 177 30.65 -21.91 0.59
N ALA A 178 31.78 -21.54 -0.02
CA ALA A 178 32.20 -20.14 -0.12
C ALA A 178 31.19 -19.30 -0.92
N ARG A 179 30.63 -19.85 -2.01
CA ARG A 179 29.60 -19.17 -2.79
C ARG A 179 28.30 -18.94 -1.99
N HIS A 180 27.88 -19.91 -1.17
CA HIS A 180 26.74 -19.73 -0.25
C HIS A 180 27.02 -18.70 0.84
N GLY A 181 28.24 -18.70 1.38
CA GLY A 181 28.67 -17.70 2.35
C GLY A 181 28.70 -16.28 1.79
N LEU A 182 29.14 -16.10 0.54
CA LEU A 182 29.06 -14.80 -0.14
C LEU A 182 27.61 -14.34 -0.33
N GLU A 183 26.68 -15.25 -0.64
CA GLU A 183 25.25 -14.90 -0.69
C GLU A 183 24.74 -14.45 0.68
N THR A 184 25.08 -15.16 1.75
CA THR A 184 24.75 -14.76 3.13
C THR A 184 25.34 -13.39 3.47
N VAL A 185 26.61 -13.12 3.14
CA VAL A 185 27.22 -11.79 3.33
C VAL A 185 26.46 -10.71 2.58
N SER A 186 25.98 -10.99 1.36
CA SER A 186 25.22 -10.01 0.57
C SER A 186 23.88 -9.63 1.22
N GLN A 187 23.31 -10.52 2.03
CA GLN A 187 22.06 -10.29 2.76
C GLN A 187 22.25 -9.49 4.05
N LEU A 188 23.48 -9.49 4.59
CA LEU A 188 23.89 -8.66 5.73
C LEU A 188 24.23 -7.21 5.32
N ILE A 189 24.02 -6.87 4.04
CA ILE A 189 24.24 -5.55 3.47
C ILE A 189 22.91 -5.02 2.93
N GLU A 190 22.63 -3.75 3.23
CA GLU A 190 21.45 -3.01 2.77
C GLU A 190 21.86 -1.61 2.27
N TYR A 191 21.05 -1.02 1.39
CA TYR A 191 21.27 0.35 0.92
C TYR A 191 20.58 1.38 1.84
N ASP A 192 21.33 2.41 2.22
CA ASP A 192 20.85 3.58 2.95
C ASP A 192 20.49 4.68 1.95
N GLU A 193 19.19 4.96 1.83
CA GLU A 193 18.65 5.95 0.89
C GLU A 193 18.96 7.40 1.28
N GLU A 194 19.10 7.71 2.57
CA GLU A 194 19.31 9.08 3.06
C GLU A 194 20.79 9.50 2.96
N ASN A 195 21.70 8.57 3.27
CA ASN A 195 23.15 8.80 3.17
C ASN A 195 23.74 8.34 1.83
N ALA A 196 22.92 7.72 0.97
CA ALA A 196 23.29 7.21 -0.35
C ALA A 196 24.48 6.22 -0.33
N CYS A 197 24.64 5.44 0.74
CA CYS A 197 25.74 4.50 0.96
C CYS A 197 25.23 3.08 1.30
N LEU A 198 26.13 2.09 1.33
CA LEU A 198 25.79 0.75 1.81
C LEU A 198 26.05 0.66 3.30
N GLN A 199 25.24 -0.11 4.02
CA GLN A 199 25.42 -0.40 5.44
C GLN A 199 25.47 -1.92 5.66
N ALA A 200 26.36 -2.38 6.55
CA ALA A 200 26.45 -3.78 6.95
C ALA A 200 26.28 -3.96 8.46
N ILE A 201 25.71 -5.09 8.87
CA ILE A 201 25.64 -5.51 10.27
C ILE A 201 26.85 -6.39 10.64
N PRO A 202 27.60 -6.08 11.72
CA PRO A 202 28.66 -6.95 12.22
C PRO A 202 28.09 -8.22 12.85
N VAL A 203 28.89 -9.28 12.94
CA VAL A 203 28.55 -10.56 13.60
C VAL A 203 29.20 -10.56 14.98
N VAL A 204 28.42 -10.83 16.04
CA VAL A 204 28.89 -10.68 17.44
C VAL A 204 29.67 -11.92 17.89
N LEU A 205 30.80 -11.70 18.57
CA LEU A 205 31.59 -12.75 19.23
C LEU A 205 30.93 -13.16 20.56
N CYS A 206 30.42 -14.38 20.65
CA CYS A 206 29.96 -15.04 21.87
C CYS A 206 30.88 -16.23 22.19
N SER A 207 31.35 -16.36 23.42
CA SER A 207 32.25 -17.43 23.83
C SER A 207 31.55 -18.80 23.87
N ALA A 208 31.96 -19.75 23.02
CA ALA A 208 31.62 -21.18 23.15
C ALA A 208 32.84 -22.10 22.88
N PRO A 209 32.91 -23.31 23.48
CA PRO A 209 34.10 -24.16 23.44
C PRO A 209 34.18 -25.02 22.17
N PHE A 210 35.38 -25.07 21.58
CA PHE A 210 35.76 -25.90 20.42
C PHE A 210 35.79 -27.41 20.78
N SER A 211 35.43 -28.29 19.83
CA SER A 211 35.64 -29.75 19.95
C SER A 211 36.72 -30.28 18.99
N ASP A 212 37.37 -31.37 19.40
CA ASP A 212 38.73 -31.85 19.07
C ASP A 212 38.94 -32.53 17.69
N HIS A 213 38.39 -32.01 16.59
CA HIS A 213 38.68 -32.54 15.26
C HIS A 213 39.11 -31.45 14.27
N LEU A 214 40.42 -31.15 14.21
CA LEU A 214 41.25 -31.00 13.00
C LEU A 214 42.57 -30.28 13.34
N THR A 215 43.70 -30.93 13.10
CA THR A 215 45.06 -30.39 13.28
C THR A 215 45.56 -29.55 12.10
N LEU A 216 44.83 -29.47 10.98
CA LEU A 216 45.20 -28.68 9.80
C LEU A 216 44.72 -27.22 9.86
N THR A 217 43.59 -26.96 10.54
CA THR A 217 43.00 -25.63 10.77
C THR A 217 43.90 -24.74 11.62
N VAL A 218 44.67 -25.35 12.52
CA VAL A 218 45.59 -24.65 13.44
C VAL A 218 46.78 -24.05 12.67
N ALA A 219 47.27 -24.68 11.60
CA ALA A 219 48.42 -24.16 10.84
C ALA A 219 48.07 -22.97 9.91
N VAL A 220 46.85 -22.96 9.35
CA VAL A 220 46.35 -21.82 8.55
C VAL A 220 45.93 -20.66 9.47
N CYS A 221 45.31 -20.94 10.63
CA CYS A 221 45.02 -19.90 11.64
C CYS A 221 46.29 -19.31 12.27
N LEU A 222 47.31 -20.12 12.60
CA LEU A 222 48.55 -19.64 13.24
C LEU A 222 49.45 -18.81 12.32
N SER A 223 49.31 -18.94 10.99
CA SER A 223 50.08 -18.13 10.04
C SER A 223 49.43 -16.78 9.71
N VAL A 224 48.17 -16.56 10.09
CA VAL A 224 47.40 -15.34 9.77
C VAL A 224 47.00 -14.53 11.01
N CYS A 225 46.92 -15.10 12.22
CA CYS A 225 46.55 -14.35 13.43
C CYS A 225 47.26 -14.83 14.72
N PRO A 226 48.15 -14.03 15.34
CA PRO A 226 48.47 -14.19 16.75
C PRO A 226 47.46 -13.35 17.58
N GLN A 227 46.72 -14.01 18.47
CA GLN A 227 45.75 -13.44 19.44
C GLN A 227 44.29 -13.27 18.97
N ILE A 228 43.50 -14.35 18.96
CA ILE A 228 42.07 -14.27 19.30
C ILE A 228 41.70 -15.48 20.15
N LEU A 229 41.56 -15.29 21.47
CA LEU A 229 40.93 -16.22 22.39
C LEU A 229 39.50 -15.73 22.65
N GLY A 230 38.51 -16.55 22.28
CA GLY A 230 37.06 -16.30 22.47
C GLY A 230 36.35 -15.90 21.16
N SER A 231 35.58 -16.81 20.56
CA SER A 231 34.92 -16.60 19.26
C SER A 231 33.46 -17.07 19.26
N ALA A 232 32.51 -16.24 18.79
CA ALA A 232 31.36 -16.75 18.02
C ALA A 232 31.46 -16.31 16.57
N THR A 233 30.86 -17.15 15.75
CA THR A 233 31.02 -17.27 14.32
C THR A 233 29.66 -17.66 13.77
N LEU A 234 29.27 -17.13 12.61
CA LEU A 234 28.14 -17.71 11.88
C LEU A 234 28.64 -18.97 11.19
N SER A 235 28.10 -20.14 11.54
CA SER A 235 28.41 -21.39 10.83
C SER A 235 27.15 -21.95 10.19
N ASP A 236 27.24 -22.41 8.96
CA ASP A 236 26.06 -22.79 8.20
C ASP A 236 26.36 -23.91 7.19
N ALA A 237 25.43 -24.86 7.10
CA ALA A 237 25.43 -25.95 6.14
C ALA A 237 23.99 -26.46 5.92
N PRO A 238 23.67 -26.95 4.71
CA PRO A 238 22.33 -27.45 4.41
C PRO A 238 22.05 -28.78 5.13
N VAL A 239 20.79 -28.99 5.52
CA VAL A 239 20.29 -30.27 6.04
C VAL A 239 20.23 -31.33 4.94
N TYR A 240 19.79 -30.97 3.73
CA TYR A 240 19.66 -31.90 2.61
C TYR A 240 20.60 -31.57 1.43
N PRO A 241 21.22 -32.58 0.80
CA PRO A 241 22.16 -32.40 -0.32
C PRO A 241 21.48 -32.11 -1.68
N ILE A 242 20.21 -32.47 -1.87
CA ILE A 242 19.45 -32.16 -3.09
C ILE A 242 18.36 -31.16 -2.75
N ARG A 243 18.49 -29.95 -3.31
CA ARG A 243 17.52 -28.86 -3.15
C ARG A 243 17.15 -28.37 -4.53
N ALA A 244 16.08 -28.94 -5.08
CA ALA A 244 15.82 -28.93 -6.50
C ALA A 244 14.59 -28.11 -6.90
N LEU A 245 14.63 -27.60 -8.13
CA LEU A 245 13.44 -27.20 -8.87
C LEU A 245 13.39 -28.06 -10.13
N THR A 246 12.25 -28.73 -10.35
CA THR A 246 11.98 -29.44 -11.59
C THR A 246 11.32 -28.46 -12.56
N ILE A 247 11.98 -28.19 -13.68
CA ILE A 247 11.48 -27.29 -14.73
C ILE A 247 11.30 -28.10 -16.00
N ASP A 248 10.05 -28.17 -16.44
CA ASP A 248 9.68 -28.72 -17.73
C ASP A 248 9.87 -27.67 -18.83
N THR A 249 10.50 -28.10 -19.92
CA THR A 249 10.75 -27.28 -21.10
C THR A 249 10.31 -27.93 -22.41
N SER A 250 9.55 -29.02 -22.29
CA SER A 250 9.00 -29.79 -23.40
C SER A 250 7.55 -29.43 -23.70
N ARG A 251 6.65 -29.40 -22.70
CA ARG A 251 5.25 -28.99 -22.91
C ARG A 251 5.15 -27.53 -23.37
N SER A 252 6.05 -26.68 -22.86
CA SER A 252 6.29 -25.34 -23.37
C SER A 252 7.78 -25.03 -23.42
N PHE A 253 8.24 -24.48 -24.54
CA PHE A 253 9.65 -24.08 -24.68
C PHE A 253 10.00 -22.88 -23.79
N ILE A 254 11.09 -22.98 -23.02
CA ILE A 254 11.59 -21.92 -22.15
C ILE A 254 12.96 -21.43 -22.64
N PRO A 255 13.11 -20.15 -23.03
CA PRO A 255 14.38 -19.64 -23.53
C PRO A 255 15.47 -19.67 -22.46
N LEU A 256 16.72 -19.85 -22.90
CA LEU A 256 17.88 -19.92 -22.00
C LEU A 256 18.07 -18.67 -21.14
N SER A 257 17.61 -17.51 -21.58
CA SER A 257 17.62 -16.27 -20.78
C SER A 257 16.75 -16.40 -19.53
N ALA A 258 15.59 -17.04 -19.65
CA ALA A 258 14.71 -17.32 -18.51
C ALA A 258 15.30 -18.41 -17.61
N LEU A 259 15.87 -19.49 -18.17
CA LEU A 259 16.57 -20.51 -17.37
C LEU A 259 17.77 -19.95 -16.60
N ARG A 260 18.57 -19.06 -17.21
CA ARG A 260 19.67 -18.36 -16.52
C ARG A 260 19.15 -17.52 -15.36
N ARG A 261 18.07 -16.77 -15.57
CA ARG A 261 17.41 -15.97 -14.51
C ARG A 261 16.87 -16.85 -13.38
N THR A 262 16.31 -18.02 -13.71
CA THR A 262 15.92 -19.02 -12.69
C THR A 262 17.13 -19.53 -11.92
N ILE A 263 18.26 -19.83 -12.58
CA ILE A 263 19.49 -20.25 -11.91
C ILE A 263 20.04 -19.12 -11.01
N ASP A 264 19.98 -17.86 -11.42
CA ASP A 264 20.33 -16.71 -10.57
C ASP A 264 19.48 -16.71 -9.29
N ALA A 265 18.16 -16.83 -9.41
CA ALA A 265 17.24 -16.86 -8.27
C ALA A 265 17.42 -18.11 -7.39
N MET A 266 17.69 -19.28 -7.97
CA MET A 266 18.06 -20.49 -7.22
C MET A 266 19.30 -20.26 -6.36
N ALA A 267 20.30 -19.62 -6.95
CA ALA A 267 21.55 -19.30 -6.28
C ALA A 267 21.34 -18.32 -5.12
N MET A 268 20.49 -17.29 -5.29
CA MET A 268 20.08 -16.37 -4.22
C MET A 268 19.42 -17.09 -3.04
N ASN A 269 18.75 -18.21 -3.31
CA ASN A 269 18.03 -19.02 -2.34
C ASN A 269 18.84 -20.24 -1.84
N LYS A 270 20.08 -20.41 -2.29
CA LYS A 270 20.91 -21.59 -1.99
C LYS A 270 20.31 -22.95 -2.44
N LEU A 271 19.38 -22.92 -3.40
CA LEU A 271 18.97 -24.11 -4.16
C LEU A 271 20.11 -24.54 -5.07
N ASN A 272 20.36 -25.83 -5.19
CA ASN A 272 21.59 -26.34 -5.81
C ASN A 272 21.35 -27.26 -7.00
N THR A 273 20.10 -27.58 -7.36
CA THR A 273 19.82 -28.56 -8.43
C THR A 273 18.70 -28.05 -9.34
N LEU A 274 19.00 -27.81 -10.61
CA LEU A 274 17.99 -27.61 -11.64
C LEU A 274 17.72 -28.98 -12.25
N HIS A 275 16.63 -29.62 -11.84
CA HIS A 275 16.13 -30.82 -12.49
C HIS A 275 15.45 -30.38 -13.79
N TRP A 276 16.15 -30.62 -14.89
CA TRP A 276 15.72 -30.17 -16.21
C TRP A 276 15.00 -31.29 -16.93
N HIS A 277 13.67 -31.25 -16.87
CA HIS A 277 12.79 -32.10 -17.66
C HIS A 277 12.74 -31.53 -19.09
N VAL A 278 13.61 -32.05 -19.94
CA VAL A 278 13.94 -31.40 -21.22
C VAL A 278 13.20 -32.01 -22.42
N THR A 279 12.60 -33.18 -22.28
CA THR A 279 11.88 -33.89 -23.34
C THR A 279 10.61 -34.54 -22.79
N ASP A 280 9.55 -34.55 -23.59
CA ASP A 280 8.26 -35.18 -23.28
C ASP A 280 7.54 -35.56 -24.59
N THR A 281 6.29 -36.03 -24.57
CA THR A 281 5.49 -36.33 -25.77
C THR A 281 5.33 -35.13 -26.68
N HIS A 282 5.23 -33.94 -26.09
CA HIS A 282 4.93 -32.68 -26.74
C HIS A 282 6.05 -32.16 -27.63
N SER A 283 7.31 -32.23 -27.16
CA SER A 283 8.46 -31.83 -27.97
C SER A 283 9.79 -32.47 -27.56
N PHE A 284 10.74 -32.47 -28.51
CA PHE A 284 12.14 -32.84 -28.29
C PHE A 284 13.06 -31.66 -28.66
N PRO A 285 13.27 -30.70 -27.74
CA PRO A 285 13.98 -29.46 -28.03
C PRO A 285 15.50 -29.53 -27.89
N ILE A 286 16.07 -30.55 -27.24
CA ILE A 286 17.53 -30.62 -26.98
C ILE A 286 18.29 -31.30 -28.13
N GLU A 287 19.36 -30.67 -28.59
CA GLU A 287 20.21 -31.23 -29.64
C GLU A 287 21.01 -32.45 -29.18
N VAL A 288 20.72 -33.59 -29.81
CA VAL A 288 21.50 -34.83 -29.72
C VAL A 288 22.34 -34.93 -30.99
N SER A 289 23.61 -34.52 -30.93
CA SER A 289 24.49 -34.40 -32.10
C SER A 289 24.67 -35.71 -32.87
N SER A 290 24.58 -36.85 -32.20
CA SER A 290 24.66 -38.19 -32.80
C SER A 290 23.36 -38.64 -33.50
N GLU A 291 22.24 -37.95 -33.27
CA GLU A 291 20.95 -38.22 -33.88
C GLU A 291 20.10 -36.93 -34.02
N PRO A 292 20.45 -36.02 -34.96
CA PRO A 292 19.81 -34.70 -35.09
C PRO A 292 18.34 -34.78 -35.54
N ARG A 293 17.90 -35.92 -36.07
CA ARG A 293 16.51 -36.13 -36.50
C ARG A 293 15.49 -36.05 -35.36
N LEU A 294 15.91 -36.35 -34.13
CA LEU A 294 15.06 -36.20 -32.93
C LEU A 294 14.54 -34.76 -32.79
N VAL A 295 15.44 -33.78 -32.91
CA VAL A 295 15.07 -32.36 -32.87
C VAL A 295 14.33 -31.93 -34.13
N GLN A 296 14.75 -32.39 -35.31
CA GLN A 296 14.12 -32.01 -36.58
C GLN A 296 12.62 -32.39 -36.63
N TYR A 297 12.26 -33.53 -36.03
CA TYR A 297 10.88 -34.01 -35.95
C TYR A 297 10.16 -33.58 -34.66
N GLY A 298 10.90 -33.29 -33.58
CA GLY A 298 10.34 -33.11 -32.25
C GLY A 298 10.29 -31.67 -31.74
N ALA A 299 11.13 -30.76 -32.22
CA ALA A 299 11.09 -29.38 -31.73
C ALA A 299 9.88 -28.62 -32.31
N TYR A 300 9.24 -27.78 -31.48
CA TYR A 300 8.11 -26.93 -31.92
C TYR A 300 8.42 -26.05 -33.12
N SER A 301 9.67 -25.61 -33.25
CA SER A 301 10.16 -24.86 -34.41
C SER A 301 11.69 -24.91 -34.44
N PRO A 302 12.33 -24.61 -35.58
CA PRO A 302 13.80 -24.53 -35.67
C PRO A 302 14.45 -23.49 -34.74
N ARG A 303 13.68 -22.56 -34.16
CA ARG A 303 14.16 -21.56 -33.20
C ARG A 303 13.97 -21.97 -31.73
N LYS A 304 13.16 -23.00 -31.48
CA LYS A 304 12.84 -23.52 -30.13
C LYS A 304 13.64 -24.79 -29.87
N VAL A 305 14.96 -24.63 -29.92
CA VAL A 305 15.95 -25.72 -29.79
C VAL A 305 17.04 -25.27 -28.83
N TYR A 306 17.54 -26.19 -28.00
CA TYR A 306 18.75 -26.00 -27.20
C TYR A 306 19.93 -26.67 -27.92
N SER A 307 20.84 -25.89 -28.46
CA SER A 307 22.05 -26.44 -29.09
C SER A 307 23.01 -27.03 -28.06
N ALA A 308 23.84 -27.98 -28.49
CA ALA A 308 24.85 -28.60 -27.63
C ALA A 308 25.78 -27.57 -26.97
N ARG A 309 26.14 -26.51 -27.70
CA ARG A 309 26.96 -25.40 -27.19
C ARG A 309 26.24 -24.62 -26.11
N GLU A 310 24.99 -24.27 -26.34
CA GLU A 310 24.18 -23.50 -25.40
C GLU A 310 23.94 -24.26 -24.09
N VAL A 311 23.69 -25.57 -24.18
CA VAL A 311 23.57 -26.46 -23.02
C VAL A 311 24.87 -26.47 -22.22
N ALA A 312 26.02 -26.65 -22.87
CA ALA A 312 27.32 -26.62 -22.20
C ALA A 312 27.61 -25.26 -21.53
N GLU A 313 27.22 -24.15 -22.17
CA GLU A 313 27.31 -22.82 -21.58
C GLU A 313 26.40 -22.67 -20.35
N LEU A 314 25.19 -23.22 -20.37
CA LEU A 314 24.25 -23.20 -19.24
C LEU A 314 24.75 -24.08 -18.07
N VAL A 315 25.31 -25.27 -18.35
CA VAL A 315 25.93 -26.13 -17.33
C VAL A 315 27.08 -25.39 -16.63
N ARG A 316 27.92 -24.68 -17.39
CA ARG A 316 28.99 -23.83 -16.81
C ARG A 316 28.41 -22.67 -15.99
N TYR A 317 27.34 -22.04 -16.48
CA TYR A 317 26.65 -20.94 -15.78
C TYR A 317 26.07 -21.39 -14.43
N GLY A 318 25.42 -22.55 -14.40
CA GLY A 318 24.92 -23.19 -13.18
C GLY A 318 26.05 -23.51 -12.21
N ARG A 319 27.15 -24.12 -12.69
CA ARG A 319 28.32 -24.44 -11.86
C ARG A 319 28.93 -23.22 -11.16
N GLN A 320 29.04 -22.09 -11.86
CA GLN A 320 29.52 -20.82 -11.27
C GLN A 320 28.62 -20.31 -10.15
N ARG A 321 27.36 -20.76 -10.13
CA ARG A 321 26.33 -20.39 -9.15
C ARG A 321 26.04 -21.47 -8.13
N GLY A 322 26.78 -22.58 -8.16
CA GLY A 322 26.54 -23.72 -7.29
C GLY A 322 25.22 -24.45 -7.57
N VAL A 323 24.74 -24.40 -8.82
CA VAL A 323 23.56 -25.12 -9.28
C VAL A 323 24.00 -26.20 -10.27
N ARG A 324 23.81 -27.48 -9.92
CA ARG A 324 23.96 -28.60 -10.85
C ARG A 324 22.76 -28.64 -11.79
N LEU A 325 22.99 -29.01 -13.06
CA LEU A 325 21.92 -29.31 -14.01
C LEU A 325 21.78 -30.82 -14.04
N LEU A 326 20.64 -31.31 -13.54
CA LEU A 326 20.25 -32.71 -13.54
C LEU A 326 19.35 -32.93 -14.76
N PRO A 327 19.85 -33.51 -15.86
CA PRO A 327 19.02 -33.78 -17.03
C PRO A 327 18.10 -34.97 -16.76
N GLU A 328 16.88 -34.87 -17.28
CA GLU A 328 15.94 -35.98 -17.38
C GLU A 328 15.70 -36.35 -18.84
N LEU A 329 15.80 -37.64 -19.14
CA LEU A 329 15.19 -38.24 -20.32
C LEU A 329 14.10 -39.18 -19.79
N ASP A 330 12.86 -38.72 -19.81
CA ASP A 330 11.74 -39.53 -19.36
C ASP A 330 11.44 -40.65 -20.35
N ALA A 331 11.35 -41.87 -19.82
CA ALA A 331 11.08 -43.07 -20.58
C ALA A 331 10.61 -44.23 -19.67
N PRO A 332 9.77 -45.16 -20.16
CA PRO A 332 9.36 -45.32 -21.56
C PRO A 332 8.05 -44.60 -21.93
N ALA A 333 7.32 -44.01 -20.98
CA ALA A 333 6.23 -43.08 -21.29
C ALA A 333 6.80 -41.70 -21.65
N HIS A 334 5.93 -40.70 -21.85
CA HIS A 334 6.38 -39.33 -22.13
C HIS A 334 7.30 -39.20 -23.36
N VAL A 335 7.07 -40.06 -24.36
CA VAL A 335 7.87 -40.15 -25.59
C VAL A 335 6.95 -40.07 -26.80
N GLY A 336 7.06 -38.99 -27.58
CA GLY A 336 6.14 -38.70 -28.68
C GLY A 336 6.82 -38.05 -29.88
N TYR A 337 6.52 -36.77 -30.11
CA TYR A 337 7.07 -36.02 -31.24
C TYR A 337 8.60 -35.98 -31.21
N GLY A 338 9.22 -36.38 -32.32
CA GLY A 338 10.67 -36.54 -32.44
C GLY A 338 11.09 -37.98 -32.72
N TRP A 339 10.23 -38.97 -32.49
CA TRP A 339 10.56 -40.39 -32.64
C TRP A 339 10.03 -41.04 -33.93
N GLN A 340 9.22 -40.32 -34.71
CA GLN A 340 8.57 -40.83 -35.92
C GLN A 340 9.54 -41.15 -37.07
N TRP A 341 10.71 -40.50 -37.13
CA TRP A 341 11.69 -40.69 -38.20
C TRP A 341 12.23 -42.12 -38.30
N GLY A 342 12.04 -42.95 -37.26
CA GLY A 342 12.52 -44.33 -37.22
C GLY A 342 11.97 -45.20 -38.36
N GLU A 343 10.71 -45.02 -38.72
CA GLU A 343 10.08 -45.76 -39.82
C GLU A 343 10.68 -45.36 -41.17
N ASP A 344 10.79 -44.05 -41.43
CA ASP A 344 11.42 -43.50 -42.64
C ASP A 344 12.88 -43.96 -42.80
N ALA A 345 13.55 -44.21 -41.67
CA ALA A 345 14.94 -44.67 -41.62
C ALA A 345 15.09 -46.20 -41.70
N GLY A 346 13.99 -46.96 -41.81
CA GLY A 346 14.01 -48.43 -41.86
C GLY A 346 14.35 -49.10 -40.52
N LEU A 347 14.20 -48.38 -39.40
CA LEU A 347 14.43 -48.91 -38.04
C LEU A 347 13.15 -49.46 -37.38
N GLY A 348 12.02 -49.34 -38.07
CA GLY A 348 10.69 -49.64 -37.54
C GLY A 348 10.20 -48.55 -36.58
N ARG A 349 9.06 -48.80 -35.94
CA ARG A 349 8.47 -47.88 -34.96
C ARG A 349 9.34 -47.80 -33.71
N LEU A 350 9.89 -46.62 -33.43
CA LEU A 350 10.67 -46.39 -32.21
C LEU A 350 9.79 -45.99 -31.02
N ALA A 351 8.63 -45.38 -31.31
CA ALA A 351 7.57 -45.07 -30.36
C ALA A 351 6.22 -45.55 -30.92
N VAL A 352 5.28 -45.84 -30.04
CA VAL A 352 3.92 -46.32 -30.34
C VAL A 352 2.89 -45.39 -29.70
N CYS A 353 1.67 -45.39 -30.24
CA CYS A 353 0.54 -44.56 -29.81
C CYS A 353 0.78 -43.05 -29.88
N VAL A 354 1.74 -42.63 -30.71
CA VAL A 354 2.09 -41.21 -30.85
C VAL A 354 0.92 -40.45 -31.48
N GLY A 355 0.26 -39.61 -30.69
CA GLY A 355 -0.93 -38.87 -31.10
C GLY A 355 -2.19 -39.73 -31.28
N GLU A 356 -2.29 -40.86 -30.58
CA GLU A 356 -3.44 -41.77 -30.64
C GLU A 356 -4.71 -41.16 -30.01
N GLU A 357 -5.89 -41.40 -30.61
CA GLU A 357 -7.19 -40.91 -30.14
C GLU A 357 -8.24 -42.05 -30.04
N PRO A 358 -9.18 -42.02 -29.07
CA PRO A 358 -9.34 -41.04 -28.01
C PRO A 358 -8.24 -41.17 -26.95
N TRP A 359 -7.50 -40.08 -26.71
CA TRP A 359 -6.26 -40.10 -25.90
C TRP A 359 -6.46 -40.66 -24.49
N GLN A 360 -7.64 -40.47 -23.88
CA GLN A 360 -7.98 -40.93 -22.52
C GLN A 360 -7.85 -42.45 -22.35
N SER A 361 -7.88 -43.21 -23.45
CA SER A 361 -7.75 -44.67 -23.41
C SER A 361 -6.29 -45.14 -23.35
N TYR A 362 -5.35 -44.28 -23.76
CA TYR A 362 -3.97 -44.66 -24.06
C TYR A 362 -2.92 -43.88 -23.27
N CYS A 363 -3.27 -42.75 -22.65
CA CYS A 363 -2.36 -41.92 -21.87
C CYS A 363 -3.11 -41.04 -20.85
N VAL A 364 -2.37 -40.41 -19.93
CA VAL A 364 -2.90 -39.49 -18.92
C VAL A 364 -3.21 -38.11 -19.50
N GLU A 365 -2.47 -37.69 -20.52
CA GLU A 365 -2.68 -36.42 -21.22
C GLU A 365 -2.31 -36.51 -22.71
N PRO A 366 -2.98 -35.73 -23.59
CA PRO A 366 -2.61 -35.67 -25.00
C PRO A 366 -1.39 -34.77 -25.23
N PRO A 367 -0.55 -35.04 -26.25
CA PRO A 367 -0.61 -36.19 -27.15
C PRO A 367 -0.08 -37.45 -26.46
N CYS A 368 -0.70 -38.60 -26.72
CA CYS A 368 -0.17 -39.88 -26.25
C CYS A 368 1.16 -40.22 -26.92
N GLY A 369 1.93 -41.13 -26.31
CA GLY A 369 3.11 -41.74 -26.90
C GLY A 369 3.97 -42.50 -25.87
N GLN A 370 4.46 -43.68 -26.24
CA GLN A 370 5.40 -44.47 -25.42
C GLN A 370 6.47 -45.12 -26.30
N MET A 371 7.67 -45.34 -25.76
CA MET A 371 8.72 -46.10 -26.45
C MET A 371 8.24 -47.50 -26.84
N ASN A 372 8.68 -47.94 -28.01
CA ASN A 372 8.52 -49.32 -28.44
C ASN A 372 9.61 -50.20 -27.81
N ILE A 373 9.33 -50.71 -26.61
CA ILE A 373 10.32 -51.43 -25.80
C ILE A 373 10.72 -52.82 -26.35
N VAL A 374 10.01 -53.35 -27.35
CA VAL A 374 10.38 -54.62 -28.01
C VAL A 374 11.22 -54.41 -29.28
N ASN A 375 11.35 -53.17 -29.76
CA ASN A 375 12.20 -52.84 -30.91
C ASN A 375 13.67 -52.69 -30.48
N GLU A 376 14.52 -53.60 -30.96
CA GLU A 376 15.96 -53.59 -30.66
C GLU A 376 16.70 -52.34 -31.16
N ASN A 377 16.23 -51.72 -32.26
CA ASN A 377 16.83 -50.50 -32.80
C ASN A 377 16.63 -49.29 -31.86
N MET A 378 15.55 -49.28 -31.08
CA MET A 378 15.27 -48.22 -30.09
C MET A 378 16.39 -48.13 -29.06
N TYR A 379 16.89 -49.27 -28.56
CA TYR A 379 17.99 -49.28 -27.58
C TYR A 379 19.32 -48.77 -28.18
N THR A 380 19.51 -48.90 -29.49
CA THR A 380 20.68 -48.32 -30.18
C THR A 380 20.58 -46.80 -30.22
N VAL A 381 19.39 -46.26 -30.50
CA VAL A 381 19.12 -44.81 -30.45
C VAL A 381 19.23 -44.29 -29.02
N LEU A 382 18.67 -45.00 -28.05
CA LEU A 382 18.74 -44.65 -26.63
C LEU A 382 20.19 -44.58 -26.13
N GLY A 383 21.04 -45.54 -26.53
CA GLY A 383 22.47 -45.52 -26.22
C GLY A 383 23.21 -44.31 -26.81
N LYS A 384 22.81 -43.83 -28.00
CA LYS A 384 23.33 -42.59 -28.59
C LYS A 384 22.91 -41.36 -27.77
N ILE A 385 21.63 -41.28 -27.38
CA ILE A 385 21.11 -40.19 -26.54
C ILE A 385 21.86 -40.14 -25.21
N TYR A 386 22.00 -41.27 -24.52
CA TYR A 386 22.75 -41.35 -23.26
C TYR A 386 24.21 -40.94 -23.41
N LYS A 387 24.86 -41.29 -24.52
CA LYS A 387 26.24 -40.87 -24.82
C LYS A 387 26.34 -39.35 -24.92
N ASP A 388 25.44 -38.73 -25.65
CA ASP A 388 25.46 -37.27 -25.83
C ASP A 388 25.05 -36.54 -24.54
N PHE A 389 24.06 -37.04 -23.80
CA PHE A 389 23.68 -36.48 -22.50
C PHE A 389 24.84 -36.56 -21.48
N ASN A 390 25.54 -37.70 -21.41
CA ASN A 390 26.72 -37.82 -20.55
C ASN A 390 27.83 -36.83 -20.97
N ALA A 391 28.04 -36.63 -22.27
CA ALA A 391 29.03 -35.68 -22.76
C ALA A 391 28.67 -34.22 -22.44
N LEU A 392 27.39 -33.85 -22.54
CA LEU A 392 26.89 -32.50 -22.32
C LEU A 392 26.85 -32.12 -20.83
N PHE A 393 26.32 -33.00 -19.98
CA PHE A 393 26.03 -32.68 -18.58
C PHE A 393 27.07 -33.23 -17.60
N GLN A 394 27.75 -34.33 -17.94
CA GLN A 394 28.62 -35.11 -17.05
C GLN A 394 28.02 -35.32 -15.64
N PRO A 395 26.76 -35.74 -15.55
CA PRO A 395 26.00 -35.54 -14.33
C PRO A 395 26.38 -36.57 -13.25
N ASP A 396 26.38 -36.15 -11.99
CA ASP A 396 26.60 -37.01 -10.82
C ASP A 396 25.38 -37.85 -10.46
N ILE A 397 24.22 -37.51 -11.03
CA ILE A 397 22.92 -38.16 -10.90
C ILE A 397 22.24 -38.11 -12.28
N PHE A 398 21.49 -39.12 -12.70
CA PHE A 398 20.71 -39.07 -13.95
C PHE A 398 19.25 -39.44 -13.72
N HIS A 399 18.31 -38.64 -14.24
CA HIS A 399 16.88 -38.92 -14.09
C HIS A 399 16.35 -39.67 -15.33
N MET A 400 15.69 -40.80 -15.11
CA MET A 400 15.16 -41.66 -16.19
C MET A 400 13.63 -41.60 -16.32
N GLY A 401 12.98 -40.78 -15.50
CA GLY A 401 11.53 -40.59 -15.50
C GLY A 401 10.80 -41.82 -14.96
N GLY A 402 10.04 -42.50 -15.82
CA GLY A 402 9.43 -43.80 -15.52
C GLY A 402 8.11 -43.67 -14.77
N ASP A 403 7.34 -42.66 -15.11
CA ASP A 403 6.00 -42.35 -14.62
C ASP A 403 4.92 -42.59 -15.68
N GLU A 404 3.70 -42.83 -15.20
CA GLU A 404 2.48 -42.84 -16.02
C GLU A 404 2.44 -43.77 -17.25
N ILE A 405 3.19 -44.88 -17.23
CA ILE A 405 3.09 -45.92 -18.25
C ILE A 405 1.66 -46.46 -18.32
N ASN A 406 1.05 -46.39 -19.50
CA ASN A 406 -0.25 -46.94 -19.80
C ASN A 406 -0.14 -48.22 -20.63
N PHE A 407 -0.59 -49.35 -20.08
CA PHE A 407 -0.51 -50.65 -20.75
C PHE A 407 -1.48 -50.79 -21.93
N ASN A 408 -2.57 -50.02 -22.01
CA ASN A 408 -3.48 -50.10 -23.16
C ASN A 408 -2.78 -49.67 -24.45
N CYS A 409 -1.86 -48.72 -24.38
CA CYS A 409 -1.03 -48.34 -25.53
C CYS A 409 -0.17 -49.51 -26.04
N TRP A 410 0.47 -50.24 -25.13
CA TRP A 410 1.26 -51.41 -25.52
C TRP A 410 0.40 -52.59 -25.97
N LYS A 411 -0.77 -52.81 -25.34
CA LYS A 411 -1.75 -53.84 -25.73
C LYS A 411 -2.33 -53.59 -27.12
N SER A 412 -2.57 -52.33 -27.48
CA SER A 412 -3.10 -51.98 -28.81
C SER A 412 -2.04 -52.05 -29.92
N SER A 413 -0.75 -52.10 -29.54
CA SER A 413 0.38 -52.17 -30.48
C SER A 413 0.62 -53.61 -30.96
N PRO A 414 0.37 -53.93 -32.25
CA PRO A 414 0.41 -55.33 -32.72
C PRO A 414 1.75 -56.04 -32.48
N GLU A 415 2.86 -55.33 -32.67
CA GLU A 415 4.21 -55.87 -32.50
C GLU A 415 4.56 -56.21 -31.05
N ILE A 416 4.04 -55.45 -30.08
CA ILE A 416 4.27 -55.70 -28.65
C ILE A 416 3.36 -56.85 -28.19
N ALA A 417 2.08 -56.83 -28.57
CA ALA A 417 1.14 -57.90 -28.28
C ALA A 417 1.61 -59.25 -28.87
N GLU A 418 2.13 -59.26 -30.10
CA GLU A 418 2.70 -60.44 -30.72
C GLU A 418 3.99 -60.90 -30.01
N HIS A 419 4.83 -59.97 -29.55
CA HIS A 419 6.01 -60.30 -28.75
C HIS A 419 5.66 -61.02 -27.44
N VAL A 420 4.62 -60.56 -26.73
CA VAL A 420 4.10 -61.23 -25.52
C VAL A 420 3.61 -62.63 -25.86
N LYS A 421 2.81 -62.76 -26.92
CA LYS A 421 2.27 -64.05 -27.39
C LYS A 421 3.37 -65.04 -27.78
N ASN A 422 4.40 -64.58 -28.49
CA ASN A 422 5.53 -65.40 -28.94
C ASN A 422 6.39 -65.93 -27.79
N ARG A 423 6.37 -65.25 -26.63
CA ARG A 423 7.00 -65.73 -25.38
C ARG A 423 6.08 -66.63 -24.55
N GLY A 424 4.88 -66.96 -25.05
CA GLY A 424 3.90 -67.79 -24.36
C GLY A 424 3.04 -67.07 -23.32
N GLY A 425 3.10 -65.74 -23.25
CA GLY A 425 2.28 -64.91 -22.35
C GLY A 425 0.90 -64.58 -22.93
N ASP A 426 -0.01 -64.11 -22.09
CA ASP A 426 -1.33 -63.61 -22.48
C ASP A 426 -1.26 -62.09 -22.76
N PRO A 427 -1.48 -61.62 -24.01
CA PRO A 427 -1.46 -60.20 -24.34
C PRO A 427 -2.55 -59.37 -23.65
N SER A 428 -3.54 -59.98 -23.00
CA SER A 428 -4.55 -59.27 -22.22
C SER A 428 -4.13 -59.00 -20.77
N ASP A 429 -3.14 -59.72 -20.25
CA ASP A 429 -2.66 -59.63 -18.86
C ASP A 429 -1.66 -58.48 -18.64
N ASP A 430 -2.01 -57.55 -17.75
CA ASP A 430 -1.13 -56.42 -17.35
C ASP A 430 0.19 -56.88 -16.73
N SER A 431 0.22 -58.06 -16.11
CA SER A 431 1.43 -58.57 -15.46
C SER A 431 2.56 -58.85 -16.46
N GLU A 432 2.23 -59.16 -17.72
CA GLU A 432 3.21 -59.35 -18.80
C GLU A 432 3.89 -58.03 -19.18
N TYR A 433 3.09 -56.97 -19.33
CA TYR A 433 3.58 -55.63 -19.68
C TYR A 433 4.40 -55.01 -18.55
N MET A 434 4.03 -55.26 -17.29
CA MET A 434 4.84 -54.89 -16.14
C MET A 434 6.21 -55.59 -16.13
N ARG A 435 6.26 -56.88 -16.49
CA ARG A 435 7.54 -57.61 -16.66
C ARG A 435 8.38 -57.03 -17.80
N LEU A 436 7.76 -56.65 -18.92
CA LEU A 436 8.46 -55.99 -20.03
C LEU A 436 9.03 -54.63 -19.61
N TRP A 437 8.28 -53.84 -18.85
CA TRP A 437 8.76 -52.57 -18.32
C TRP A 437 9.95 -52.76 -17.36
N ALA A 438 9.87 -53.73 -16.45
CA ALA A 438 10.99 -54.10 -15.58
C ALA A 438 12.25 -54.50 -16.38
N GLN A 439 12.09 -55.29 -17.45
CA GLN A 439 13.19 -55.67 -18.35
C GLN A 439 13.77 -54.46 -19.09
N TYR A 440 12.90 -53.57 -19.59
CA TYR A 440 13.31 -52.31 -20.20
C TYR A 440 14.16 -51.49 -19.23
N GLN A 441 13.70 -51.31 -17.99
CA GLN A 441 14.37 -50.47 -17.01
C GLN A 441 15.77 -51.00 -16.67
N VAL A 442 15.92 -52.31 -16.47
CA VAL A 442 17.23 -52.95 -16.24
C VAL A 442 18.16 -52.71 -17.44
N ARG A 443 17.64 -52.86 -18.66
CA ARG A 443 18.42 -52.67 -19.88
C ARG A 443 18.83 -51.22 -20.10
N ALA A 444 17.91 -50.27 -19.91
CA ALA A 444 18.16 -48.84 -20.03
C ALA A 444 19.22 -48.37 -19.01
N ALA A 445 19.10 -48.82 -17.76
CA ALA A 445 20.10 -48.52 -16.73
C ALA A 445 21.46 -49.15 -17.05
N GLY A 446 21.49 -50.37 -17.57
CA GLY A 446 22.72 -51.03 -18.05
C GLY A 446 23.39 -50.26 -19.19
N LEU A 447 22.62 -49.72 -20.14
CA LEU A 447 23.14 -48.86 -21.20
C LEU A 447 23.78 -47.58 -20.64
N TRP A 448 23.11 -46.91 -19.70
CA TRP A 448 23.66 -45.72 -19.05
C TRP A 448 24.98 -46.01 -18.31
N MET A 449 25.02 -47.10 -17.54
CA MET A 449 26.24 -47.53 -16.84
C MET A 449 27.39 -47.85 -17.80
N ASN A 450 27.09 -48.48 -18.93
CA ASN A 450 28.08 -48.76 -19.97
C ASN A 450 28.63 -47.47 -20.61
N VAL A 451 27.75 -46.49 -20.88
CA VAL A 451 28.13 -45.19 -21.45
C VAL A 451 29.00 -44.37 -20.49
N THR A 452 28.62 -44.33 -19.22
CA THR A 452 29.30 -43.50 -18.22
C THR A 452 30.60 -44.13 -17.69
N GLY A 453 30.71 -45.47 -17.73
CA GLY A 453 31.85 -46.20 -17.18
C GLY A 453 31.99 -46.08 -15.66
N ARG A 454 30.97 -45.55 -14.98
CA ARG A 454 30.93 -45.34 -13.53
C ARG A 454 29.54 -45.68 -12.97
N SER A 455 29.49 -45.99 -11.68
CA SER A 455 28.21 -46.18 -10.98
C SER A 455 27.65 -44.80 -10.59
N THR A 456 26.71 -44.31 -11.40
CA THR A 456 25.96 -43.07 -11.14
C THR A 456 24.57 -43.42 -10.58
N PRO A 457 24.11 -42.81 -9.47
CA PRO A 457 22.74 -42.96 -9.00
C PRO A 457 21.71 -42.54 -10.06
N LEU A 458 20.63 -43.29 -10.16
CA LEU A 458 19.54 -43.06 -11.12
C LEU A 458 18.29 -42.60 -10.37
N LEU A 459 17.59 -41.59 -10.88
CA LEU A 459 16.27 -41.21 -10.36
C LEU A 459 15.16 -41.83 -11.21
N LEU A 460 14.12 -42.25 -10.50
CA LEU A 460 12.85 -42.67 -11.06
C LEU A 460 11.71 -42.07 -10.23
N TRP A 461 10.64 -41.69 -10.90
CA TRP A 461 9.41 -41.27 -10.23
C TRP A 461 8.73 -42.44 -9.54
N THR A 462 7.93 -42.14 -8.51
CA THR A 462 6.96 -43.09 -7.98
C THR A 462 5.94 -43.48 -9.04
N SER A 463 5.89 -44.75 -9.39
CA SER A 463 5.00 -45.30 -10.41
C SER A 463 4.61 -46.75 -10.09
N ASP A 464 3.82 -47.41 -10.94
CA ASP A 464 3.39 -48.79 -10.69
C ASP A 464 4.57 -49.77 -10.58
N LEU A 465 5.67 -49.54 -11.29
CA LEU A 465 6.91 -50.32 -11.15
C LEU A 465 7.51 -50.18 -9.74
N THR A 466 7.48 -48.97 -9.18
CA THR A 466 7.98 -48.72 -7.82
C THR A 466 7.00 -49.17 -6.72
N LYS A 467 5.70 -49.34 -7.04
CA LYS A 467 4.66 -49.86 -6.14
C LYS A 467 4.68 -51.39 -6.04
N GLN A 468 4.87 -52.11 -7.15
CA GLN A 468 4.76 -53.57 -7.17
C GLN A 468 5.93 -54.30 -6.49
N GLU A 469 5.68 -54.86 -5.30
CA GLU A 469 6.70 -55.57 -4.54
C GLU A 469 7.16 -56.90 -5.17
N ALA A 470 6.35 -57.51 -6.05
CA ALA A 470 6.68 -58.78 -6.69
C ALA A 470 7.72 -58.62 -7.81
N VAL A 471 7.66 -57.52 -8.56
CA VAL A 471 8.52 -57.29 -9.74
C VAL A 471 9.67 -56.35 -9.41
N ARG A 472 9.45 -55.35 -8.54
CA ARG A 472 10.45 -54.33 -8.17
C ARG A 472 11.82 -54.91 -7.77
N PRO A 473 11.95 -55.95 -6.91
CA PRO A 473 13.27 -56.44 -6.47
C PRO A 473 14.14 -56.97 -7.62
N SER A 474 13.53 -57.38 -8.73
CA SER A 474 14.24 -57.84 -9.92
C SER A 474 14.73 -56.69 -10.81
N ALA A 475 14.13 -55.50 -10.69
CA ALA A 475 14.39 -54.35 -11.55
C ALA A 475 15.15 -53.20 -10.85
N LEU A 476 14.81 -52.91 -9.59
CA LEU A 476 15.28 -51.76 -8.85
C LEU A 476 16.03 -52.18 -7.58
N LYS A 477 17.20 -51.59 -7.37
CA LYS A 477 18.03 -51.79 -6.18
C LYS A 477 18.23 -50.46 -5.43
N PRO A 478 18.08 -50.42 -4.10
CA PRO A 478 18.27 -49.20 -3.31
C PRO A 478 19.64 -48.55 -3.44
N SER A 479 20.69 -49.34 -3.72
CA SER A 479 22.05 -48.83 -3.93
C SER A 479 22.26 -48.14 -5.28
N GLN A 480 21.32 -48.30 -6.22
CA GLN A 480 21.41 -47.78 -7.58
C GLN A 480 20.40 -46.67 -7.84
N TYR A 481 19.23 -46.73 -7.20
CA TYR A 481 18.11 -45.83 -7.47
C TYR A 481 17.75 -44.95 -6.28
N ILE A 482 17.51 -43.67 -6.57
CA ILE A 482 16.83 -42.72 -5.69
C ILE A 482 15.40 -42.59 -6.24
N ILE A 483 14.39 -42.67 -5.39
CA ILE A 483 12.99 -42.58 -5.84
C ILE A 483 12.46 -41.17 -5.58
N GLN A 484 12.03 -40.49 -6.64
CA GLN A 484 11.38 -39.19 -6.55
C GLN A 484 9.88 -39.38 -6.34
N VAL A 485 9.40 -38.96 -5.16
CA VAL A 485 8.03 -39.19 -4.71
C VAL A 485 7.15 -38.03 -5.09
N TRP A 486 6.18 -38.26 -5.97
CA TRP A 486 5.19 -37.26 -6.31
C TRP A 486 3.78 -37.54 -5.76
N THR A 487 3.55 -38.68 -5.07
CA THR A 487 2.31 -38.96 -4.32
C THR A 487 2.08 -37.95 -3.19
N THR A 488 0.94 -38.00 -2.48
CA THR A 488 0.76 -37.15 -1.28
C THR A 488 1.77 -37.47 -0.19
N GLY A 489 2.04 -36.51 0.71
CA GLY A 489 2.96 -36.71 1.84
C GLY A 489 2.53 -37.79 2.84
N THR A 490 1.29 -38.29 2.75
CA THR A 490 0.71 -39.33 3.61
C THR A 490 0.58 -40.69 2.92
N ASP A 491 1.01 -40.82 1.67
CA ASP A 491 0.88 -42.06 0.90
C ASP A 491 1.74 -43.19 1.50
N GLN A 492 1.13 -44.37 1.68
CA GLN A 492 1.81 -45.54 2.23
C GLN A 492 2.97 -46.05 1.36
N GLN A 493 3.01 -45.69 0.08
CA GLN A 493 4.14 -45.97 -0.79
C GLN A 493 5.44 -45.39 -0.24
N ILE A 494 5.40 -44.22 0.41
CA ILE A 494 6.57 -43.60 1.05
C ILE A 494 7.12 -44.53 2.13
N GLY A 495 6.27 -44.96 3.07
CA GLY A 495 6.66 -45.89 4.13
C GLY A 495 7.15 -47.24 3.60
N ASN A 496 6.56 -47.74 2.51
CA ASN A 496 6.98 -49.00 1.89
C ASN A 496 8.37 -48.91 1.25
N LEU A 497 8.70 -47.79 0.59
CA LEU A 497 10.01 -47.55 0.01
C LEU A 497 11.08 -47.34 1.08
N LEU A 498 10.77 -46.55 2.13
CA LEU A 498 11.66 -46.32 3.27
C LEU A 498 12.01 -47.62 4.00
N ARG A 499 11.01 -48.48 4.26
CA ARG A 499 11.21 -49.80 4.88
C ARG A 499 12.16 -50.68 4.08
N GLN A 500 12.27 -50.46 2.78
CA GLN A 500 13.12 -51.22 1.87
C GLN A 500 14.47 -50.54 1.61
N GLY A 501 14.75 -49.43 2.30
CA GLY A 501 16.03 -48.74 2.27
C GLY A 501 16.25 -47.86 1.04
N PHE A 502 15.22 -47.58 0.25
CA PHE A 502 15.36 -46.68 -0.90
C PHE A 502 15.58 -45.23 -0.42
N PRO A 503 16.62 -44.54 -0.92
CA PRO A 503 16.73 -43.11 -0.73
C PRO A 503 15.59 -42.38 -1.45
N LEU A 504 15.00 -41.39 -0.79
CA LEU A 504 13.87 -40.64 -1.34
C LEU A 504 14.23 -39.20 -1.65
N LEU A 505 13.66 -38.68 -2.75
CA LEU A 505 13.59 -37.26 -3.06
C LEU A 505 12.10 -36.86 -3.05
N LEU A 506 11.68 -35.98 -2.14
CA LEU A 506 10.26 -35.65 -2.04
C LEU A 506 9.85 -34.55 -3.04
N SER A 507 8.70 -34.73 -3.67
CA SER A 507 8.06 -33.84 -4.64
C SER A 507 6.54 -33.96 -4.55
N ASN A 508 6.00 -34.20 -3.35
CA ASN A 508 4.60 -34.56 -3.15
C ASN A 508 3.64 -33.49 -3.71
N TYR A 509 2.72 -33.89 -4.58
CA TYR A 509 1.90 -32.96 -5.38
C TYR A 509 0.97 -32.08 -4.54
N ASP A 510 0.61 -32.52 -3.33
CA ASP A 510 -0.23 -31.78 -2.41
C ASP A 510 0.46 -30.54 -1.82
N ALA A 511 1.79 -30.43 -1.91
CA ALA A 511 2.55 -29.27 -1.44
C ALA A 511 3.50 -28.65 -2.48
N TRP A 512 4.20 -29.46 -3.29
CA TRP A 512 5.36 -29.01 -4.07
C TRP A 512 5.18 -29.04 -5.59
N TYR A 513 3.94 -29.19 -6.07
CA TYR A 513 3.59 -28.92 -7.48
C TYR A 513 3.14 -27.46 -7.63
N LEU A 514 3.97 -26.66 -8.32
CA LEU A 514 3.80 -25.21 -8.45
C LEU A 514 2.93 -24.80 -9.64
N ASP A 515 2.61 -25.74 -10.52
CA ASP A 515 1.68 -25.63 -11.65
C ASP A 515 0.19 -25.71 -11.22
N CYS A 516 -0.11 -26.21 -10.03
CA CYS A 516 -1.49 -26.39 -9.56
C CYS A 516 -2.26 -25.07 -9.35
N GLY A 517 -3.58 -25.13 -9.53
CA GLY A 517 -4.53 -24.08 -9.12
C GLY A 517 -5.05 -23.16 -10.22
N PHE A 518 -4.56 -23.33 -11.45
CA PHE A 518 -5.02 -22.55 -12.61
C PHE A 518 -6.21 -23.21 -13.31
N SER A 519 -6.71 -22.59 -14.38
CA SER A 519 -7.81 -23.14 -15.18
C SER A 519 -7.41 -24.47 -15.81
N ALA A 520 -8.36 -25.36 -16.10
CA ALA A 520 -8.09 -26.55 -16.88
C ALA A 520 -7.54 -26.18 -18.27
N TRP A 521 -6.51 -26.87 -18.75
CA TRP A 521 -5.99 -26.69 -20.11
C TRP A 521 -6.69 -27.63 -21.11
N VAL A 522 -7.22 -28.76 -20.65
CA VAL A 522 -8.22 -29.60 -21.36
C VAL A 522 -9.54 -29.56 -20.59
N GLY A 523 -10.64 -29.22 -21.29
CA GLY A 523 -11.97 -29.20 -20.69
C GLY A 523 -12.31 -27.88 -19.97
N VAL A 524 -13.07 -27.97 -18.88
CA VAL A 524 -13.56 -26.81 -18.09
C VAL A 524 -13.24 -26.98 -16.61
N GLY A 525 -13.16 -25.88 -15.86
CA GLY A 525 -12.84 -25.89 -14.43
C GLY A 525 -11.37 -25.54 -14.16
N ASN A 526 -10.76 -26.23 -13.19
CA ASN A 526 -9.36 -26.05 -12.80
C ASN A 526 -8.50 -27.24 -13.27
N ASN A 527 -7.18 -27.04 -13.31
CA ASN A 527 -6.24 -28.12 -13.54
C ASN A 527 -6.28 -29.18 -12.42
N TRP A 528 -5.71 -30.35 -12.71
CA TRP A 528 -5.99 -31.60 -11.98
C TRP A 528 -5.60 -31.58 -10.49
N CYS A 529 -4.55 -30.84 -10.12
CA CYS A 529 -4.00 -30.81 -8.76
C CYS A 529 -4.37 -29.54 -7.96
N ALA A 530 -5.35 -28.76 -8.45
CA ALA A 530 -5.90 -27.63 -7.72
C ALA A 530 -6.32 -28.01 -6.28
N PRO A 531 -6.21 -27.09 -5.30
CA PRO A 531 -5.97 -25.65 -5.43
C PRO A 531 -4.49 -25.28 -5.59
N TYR A 532 -4.24 -23.98 -5.83
CA TYR A 532 -2.90 -23.37 -5.86
C TYR A 532 -2.15 -23.64 -4.56
N LYS A 533 -0.89 -24.08 -4.66
CA LYS A 533 -0.03 -24.32 -3.49
C LYS A 533 0.60 -23.01 -3.06
N SER A 534 0.17 -22.48 -1.91
CA SER A 534 0.72 -21.23 -1.39
C SER A 534 2.13 -21.43 -0.85
N TRP A 535 2.88 -20.33 -0.65
CA TRP A 535 4.21 -20.41 -0.06
C TRP A 535 4.19 -21.01 1.35
N GLN A 536 3.11 -20.81 2.12
CA GLN A 536 2.94 -21.44 3.44
C GLN A 536 2.85 -22.95 3.32
N THR A 537 2.01 -23.47 2.40
CA THR A 537 1.93 -24.91 2.13
C THR A 537 3.29 -25.48 1.72
N VAL A 538 4.03 -24.76 0.87
CA VAL A 538 5.38 -25.17 0.44
C VAL A 538 6.36 -25.18 1.62
N TYR A 539 6.32 -24.15 2.48
CA TYR A 539 7.21 -23.98 3.62
C TYR A 539 6.92 -25.00 4.73
N ASP A 540 5.66 -25.28 5.04
CA ASP A 540 5.25 -26.13 6.16
C ASP A 540 5.35 -27.64 5.84
N ASN A 541 5.58 -28.00 4.57
CA ASN A 541 5.82 -29.37 4.14
C ASN A 541 7.23 -29.85 4.57
N SER A 542 7.32 -30.57 5.69
CA SER A 542 8.58 -31.07 6.25
C SER A 542 8.90 -32.50 5.80
N PRO A 543 10.00 -32.71 5.04
CA PRO A 543 10.47 -34.05 4.70
C PRO A 543 10.82 -34.91 5.92
N ARG A 544 11.37 -34.30 6.99
CA ARG A 544 11.67 -35.00 8.23
C ARG A 544 10.40 -35.50 8.91
N ALA A 545 9.36 -34.66 8.97
CA ALA A 545 8.08 -35.03 9.56
C ALA A 545 7.38 -36.14 8.75
N ILE A 546 7.42 -36.05 7.41
CA ILE A 546 6.88 -37.09 6.52
C ILE A 546 7.58 -38.42 6.78
N ALA A 547 8.91 -38.48 6.74
CA ALA A 547 9.65 -39.72 6.98
C ALA A 547 9.36 -40.32 8.37
N ARG A 548 9.36 -39.48 9.42
CA ARG A 548 9.08 -39.90 10.81
C ARG A 548 7.68 -40.48 11.00
N SER A 549 6.70 -40.02 10.23
CA SER A 549 5.32 -40.54 10.33
C SER A 549 5.20 -42.03 9.97
N PHE A 550 6.17 -42.59 9.24
CA PHE A 550 6.23 -44.00 8.85
C PHE A 550 7.25 -44.82 9.64
N GLU A 551 8.02 -44.19 10.53
CA GLU A 551 9.09 -44.85 11.28
C GLU A 551 8.53 -45.85 12.32
N PRO A 552 8.91 -47.14 12.26
CA PRO A 552 8.75 -48.05 13.39
C PRO A 552 9.75 -47.69 14.50
N SER A 553 9.43 -48.04 15.75
CA SER A 553 10.30 -47.79 16.91
C SER A 553 11.74 -48.28 16.68
N GLY A 554 12.70 -47.36 16.62
CA GLY A 554 14.13 -47.64 16.47
C GLY A 554 14.69 -47.56 15.04
N ALA A 555 13.90 -47.19 14.04
CA ALA A 555 14.37 -46.88 12.69
C ALA A 555 14.63 -45.37 12.51
N ASP A 556 15.60 -45.00 11.66
CA ASP A 556 15.87 -43.61 11.24
C ASP A 556 15.67 -43.49 9.72
N TYR A 557 14.41 -43.33 9.33
CA TYR A 557 14.03 -43.13 7.93
C TYR A 557 14.31 -41.70 7.45
N ALA A 558 14.38 -40.72 8.35
CA ALA A 558 14.77 -39.37 8.00
C ALA A 558 16.15 -39.33 7.31
N SER A 559 17.09 -40.19 7.71
CA SER A 559 18.41 -40.32 7.07
C SER A 559 18.40 -40.81 5.61
N LEU A 560 17.30 -41.44 5.15
CA LEU A 560 17.13 -41.90 3.77
C LEU A 560 16.61 -40.79 2.85
N VAL A 561 16.07 -39.70 3.39
CA VAL A 561 15.60 -38.58 2.60
C VAL A 561 16.79 -37.73 2.15
N ARG A 562 16.98 -37.62 0.84
CA ARG A 562 18.08 -36.86 0.21
C ARG A 562 17.72 -35.39 -0.06
N GLY A 563 16.48 -35.01 0.19
CA GLY A 563 15.96 -33.65 0.08
C GLY A 563 14.64 -33.60 -0.67
N GLY A 564 14.48 -32.60 -1.54
CA GLY A 564 13.26 -32.43 -2.29
C GLY A 564 13.41 -31.64 -3.59
N SER A 565 12.37 -31.73 -4.42
CA SER A 565 12.20 -30.92 -5.62
C SER A 565 10.79 -30.35 -5.68
N ALA A 566 10.64 -29.04 -5.87
CA ALA A 566 9.36 -28.47 -6.29
C ALA A 566 9.27 -28.47 -7.81
N ALA A 567 8.18 -29.03 -8.34
CA ALA A 567 7.97 -29.19 -9.76
C ALA A 567 7.13 -28.05 -10.32
N LEU A 568 7.55 -27.53 -11.48
CA LEU A 568 6.76 -26.66 -12.32
C LEU A 568 6.66 -27.31 -13.70
N TRP A 569 5.60 -28.10 -13.87
CA TRP A 569 5.18 -28.63 -15.16
C TRP A 569 4.68 -27.50 -16.07
N SER A 570 4.86 -27.65 -17.38
CA SER A 570 4.79 -26.52 -18.32
C SER A 570 3.64 -26.60 -19.34
N GLU A 571 2.60 -27.39 -19.06
CA GLU A 571 1.34 -27.39 -19.84
C GLU A 571 0.72 -25.99 -19.86
N GLN A 572 0.90 -25.22 -18.78
CA GLN A 572 0.36 -23.86 -18.60
C GLN A 572 1.40 -22.86 -18.09
N SER A 573 2.68 -23.10 -18.36
CA SER A 573 3.76 -22.20 -17.96
C SER A 573 4.81 -22.03 -19.05
N ASP A 574 5.24 -20.81 -19.31
CA ASP A 574 6.31 -20.49 -20.24
C ASP A 574 7.23 -19.39 -19.69
N ALA A 575 8.05 -18.77 -20.55
CA ALA A 575 8.97 -17.71 -20.17
C ALA A 575 8.33 -16.51 -19.44
N GLN A 576 7.05 -16.21 -19.71
CA GLN A 576 6.33 -15.05 -19.17
C GLN A 576 5.81 -15.31 -17.75
N THR A 577 5.42 -16.55 -17.47
CA THR A 577 4.85 -16.93 -16.17
C THR A 577 5.89 -17.51 -15.22
N LEU A 578 7.03 -18.01 -15.73
CA LEU A 578 8.06 -18.75 -15.00
C LEU A 578 8.42 -18.11 -13.65
N ASP A 579 8.77 -16.83 -13.65
CA ASP A 579 9.22 -16.14 -12.45
C ASP A 579 8.14 -16.07 -11.38
N SER A 580 6.93 -15.64 -11.77
CA SER A 580 5.80 -15.48 -10.85
C SER A 580 5.30 -16.83 -10.29
N ARG A 581 5.46 -17.91 -11.06
CA ARG A 581 5.10 -19.27 -10.61
C ARG A 581 6.14 -19.80 -9.63
N LEU A 582 7.42 -19.60 -9.90
CA LEU A 582 8.49 -20.12 -9.05
C LEU A 582 8.67 -19.29 -7.80
N TRP A 583 8.69 -17.96 -7.89
CA TRP A 583 9.12 -17.09 -6.80
C TRP A 583 7.96 -16.28 -6.23
N PRO A 584 7.83 -16.18 -4.89
CA PRO A 584 8.77 -16.61 -3.85
C PRO A 584 8.54 -18.03 -3.30
N ARG A 585 7.68 -18.85 -3.90
CA ARG A 585 7.41 -20.23 -3.41
C ARG A 585 8.65 -21.13 -3.40
N GLY A 586 9.53 -20.99 -4.38
CA GLY A 586 10.83 -21.67 -4.44
C GLY A 586 11.77 -21.20 -3.32
N ALA A 587 11.63 -19.97 -2.82
CA ALA A 587 12.37 -19.50 -1.66
C ALA A 587 11.89 -20.20 -0.37
N ALA A 588 10.58 -20.42 -0.24
CA ALA A 588 9.99 -21.21 0.84
C ALA A 588 10.53 -22.66 0.85
N LEU A 589 10.57 -23.31 -0.32
CA LEU A 589 11.20 -24.63 -0.48
C LEU A 589 12.67 -24.60 -0.04
N ALA A 590 13.39 -23.55 -0.44
CA ALA A 590 14.81 -23.45 -0.18
C ALA A 590 15.15 -23.40 1.31
N GLU A 591 14.40 -22.61 2.11
CA GLU A 591 14.62 -22.58 3.55
C GLU A 591 14.22 -23.88 4.23
N ARG A 592 13.11 -24.50 3.80
CA ARG A 592 12.73 -25.83 4.26
C ARG A 592 13.86 -26.83 4.04
N LEU A 593 14.41 -26.91 2.83
CA LEU A 593 15.45 -27.89 2.51
C LEU A 593 16.86 -27.49 3.00
N TRP A 594 17.11 -26.20 3.27
CA TRP A 594 18.38 -25.75 3.83
C TRP A 594 18.43 -25.95 5.34
N ALA A 595 17.39 -25.52 6.06
CA ALA A 595 17.41 -25.44 7.52
C ALA A 595 16.54 -26.48 8.23
N GLU A 596 15.54 -27.06 7.56
CA GLU A 596 14.51 -27.94 8.13
C GLU A 596 13.99 -27.42 9.50
N PRO A 597 13.45 -26.18 9.55
CA PRO A 597 13.10 -25.53 10.81
C PRO A 597 11.92 -26.20 11.50
N ASP A 598 11.93 -26.22 12.84
CA ASP A 598 10.81 -26.69 13.66
C ASP A 598 9.67 -25.64 13.75
N THR A 599 9.92 -24.39 13.32
CA THR A 599 8.93 -23.31 13.26
C THR A 599 8.12 -23.35 11.97
N ASP A 600 6.91 -22.79 12.01
CA ASP A 600 6.00 -22.68 10.87
C ASP A 600 6.26 -21.46 9.97
N SER A 601 5.45 -21.36 8.92
CA SER A 601 5.47 -20.26 7.96
C SER A 601 5.23 -18.88 8.58
N ALA A 602 4.45 -18.77 9.67
CA ALA A 602 4.18 -17.48 10.32
C ALA A 602 5.46 -16.85 10.88
N ALA A 603 6.36 -17.65 11.45
CA ALA A 603 7.66 -17.19 11.93
C ALA A 603 8.63 -16.75 10.81
N ALA A 604 8.40 -17.20 9.58
CA ALA A 604 9.26 -16.92 8.43
C ALA A 604 8.79 -15.71 7.60
N LEU A 605 7.53 -15.30 7.75
CA LEU A 605 6.87 -14.30 6.92
C LEU A 605 7.68 -13.01 6.77
N THR A 606 8.12 -12.38 7.86
CA THR A 606 8.81 -11.09 7.83
C THR A 606 10.09 -11.15 7.00
N ARG A 607 10.89 -12.22 7.17
CA ARG A 607 12.13 -12.42 6.40
C ARG A 607 11.83 -12.71 4.94
N LEU A 608 10.80 -13.52 4.65
CA LEU A 608 10.43 -13.84 3.28
C LEU A 608 9.93 -12.62 2.50
N VAL A 609 9.18 -11.72 3.14
CA VAL A 609 8.74 -10.45 2.52
C VAL A 609 9.95 -9.60 2.12
N HIS A 610 10.94 -9.45 3.00
CA HIS A 610 12.17 -8.71 2.68
C HIS A 610 13.00 -9.40 1.58
N HIS A 611 13.11 -10.72 1.64
CA HIS A 611 13.83 -11.48 0.62
C HIS A 611 13.13 -11.45 -0.74
N ARG A 612 11.79 -11.41 -0.77
CA ARG A 612 11.00 -11.21 -1.99
C ARG A 612 11.34 -9.88 -2.65
N GLU A 613 11.41 -8.78 -1.89
CA GLU A 613 11.82 -7.48 -2.44
C GLU A 613 13.25 -7.50 -2.96
N ARG A 614 14.17 -8.18 -2.26
CA ARG A 614 15.56 -8.36 -2.73
C ARG A 614 15.61 -9.12 -4.06
N MET A 615 14.77 -10.14 -4.25
CA MET A 615 14.62 -10.84 -5.54
C MET A 615 14.13 -9.90 -6.64
N VAL A 616 13.12 -9.07 -6.35
CA VAL A 616 12.58 -8.09 -7.32
C VAL A 616 13.63 -7.04 -7.70
N GLN A 617 14.38 -6.51 -6.74
CA GLN A 617 15.48 -5.56 -6.98
C GLN A 617 16.58 -6.14 -7.87
N ARG A 618 16.84 -7.46 -7.76
CA ARG A 618 17.80 -8.18 -8.62
C ARG A 618 17.18 -8.68 -9.93
N GLY A 619 15.99 -8.21 -10.30
CA GLY A 619 15.37 -8.46 -11.60
C GLY A 619 14.57 -9.75 -11.72
N ILE A 620 14.18 -10.37 -10.61
CA ILE A 620 13.31 -11.56 -10.59
C ILE A 620 11.85 -11.12 -10.46
N GLY A 621 10.98 -11.58 -11.37
CA GLY A 621 9.54 -11.29 -11.36
C GLY A 621 8.75 -12.04 -10.28
N ALA A 622 9.16 -11.94 -9.01
CA ALA A 622 8.54 -12.68 -7.90
C ALA A 622 7.13 -12.16 -7.55
N GLU A 623 6.19 -13.06 -7.31
CA GLU A 623 4.81 -12.75 -6.92
C GLU A 623 4.77 -12.01 -5.56
N PRO A 624 3.90 -10.99 -5.38
CA PRO A 624 3.72 -10.35 -4.07
C PRO A 624 3.07 -11.32 -3.07
N LEU A 625 3.58 -11.35 -1.84
CA LEU A 625 3.08 -12.20 -0.76
C LEU A 625 1.92 -11.57 0.02
N GLN A 626 2.02 -10.26 0.21
CA GLN A 626 1.08 -9.42 0.95
C GLN A 626 1.03 -8.06 0.25
N PRO A 627 -0.07 -7.30 0.41
CA PRO A 627 -0.13 -5.94 -0.05
C PRO A 627 1.01 -5.12 0.59
N GLU A 628 1.87 -4.53 -0.24
CA GLU A 628 2.47 -3.25 0.13
C GLU A 628 1.34 -2.23 0.05
N PRO A 629 1.16 -1.32 1.04
CA PRO A 629 0.07 -0.38 0.97
C PRO A 629 0.21 0.44 -0.30
N VAL A 630 -0.77 0.29 -1.20
CA VAL A 630 -0.75 1.00 -2.47
C VAL A 630 -0.87 2.48 -2.15
N LEU A 631 0.19 3.24 -2.48
CA LEU A 631 0.16 4.68 -2.32
C LEU A 631 -0.73 5.27 -3.41
N VAL A 632 -1.84 5.86 -2.98
CA VAL A 632 -2.81 6.52 -3.84
C VAL A 632 -2.71 8.03 -3.64
N HIS A 633 -2.22 8.71 -4.66
CA HIS A 633 -2.21 10.17 -4.72
C HIS A 633 -3.57 10.69 -5.16
N MET A 634 -4.19 11.48 -4.30
CA MET A 634 -5.50 12.07 -4.48
C MET A 634 -5.35 13.53 -4.87
N MET A 635 -6.08 13.94 -5.90
CA MET A 635 -6.30 15.33 -6.30
C MET A 635 -7.79 15.63 -6.22
N ALA A 636 -8.14 16.82 -5.73
CA ALA A 636 -9.49 17.33 -5.78
C ALA A 636 -9.49 18.77 -6.31
N PHE A 637 -10.47 19.08 -7.16
CA PHE A 637 -10.75 20.43 -7.63
C PHE A 637 -12.24 20.71 -7.46
N ALA A 638 -12.60 21.77 -6.75
CA ALA A 638 -13.98 22.20 -6.66
C ALA A 638 -14.35 22.99 -7.92
N ASP A 639 -15.45 22.62 -8.56
CA ASP A 639 -15.90 23.26 -9.80
C ASP A 639 -16.95 24.34 -9.50
N PHE A 640 -18.07 23.95 -8.88
CA PHE A 640 -19.11 24.88 -8.47
C PHE A 640 -19.87 24.39 -7.23
N ILE A 641 -20.64 25.31 -6.63
CA ILE A 641 -21.55 25.02 -5.52
C ILE A 641 -22.97 25.19 -6.04
N GLU A 642 -23.76 24.11 -5.97
CA GLU A 642 -25.12 24.09 -6.50
C GLU A 642 -26.08 24.78 -5.53
N THR A 643 -26.10 24.35 -4.27
CA THR A 643 -26.98 24.90 -3.23
C THR A 643 -26.34 24.83 -1.84
N VAL A 644 -26.73 25.77 -0.97
CA VAL A 644 -26.42 25.74 0.47
C VAL A 644 -27.75 25.84 1.20
N ASN A 645 -28.13 24.79 1.93
CA ASN A 645 -29.34 24.72 2.72
C ASN A 645 -28.99 24.86 4.21
N GLU A 646 -29.15 26.09 4.70
CA GLU A 646 -28.83 26.48 6.07
C GLU A 646 -29.78 25.81 7.10
N GLN A 647 -31.05 25.57 6.73
CA GLN A 647 -32.03 24.93 7.63
C GLN A 647 -31.76 23.44 7.81
N ALA A 648 -31.32 22.75 6.75
CA ALA A 648 -31.00 21.33 6.79
C ALA A 648 -29.55 21.03 7.20
N GLY A 649 -28.69 22.05 7.31
CA GLY A 649 -27.25 21.90 7.55
C GLY A 649 -26.56 21.13 6.43
N GLU A 650 -26.87 21.47 5.18
CA GLU A 650 -26.43 20.72 4.00
C GLU A 650 -25.89 21.65 2.92
N MET A 651 -24.81 21.26 2.25
CA MET A 651 -24.31 21.93 1.04
C MET A 651 -24.15 20.93 -0.09
N VAL A 652 -24.41 21.35 -1.32
CA VAL A 652 -24.19 20.53 -2.52
C VAL A 652 -23.06 21.15 -3.33
N VAL A 653 -21.95 20.42 -3.44
CA VAL A 653 -20.72 20.89 -4.10
C VAL A 653 -20.31 19.88 -5.17
N ALA A 654 -19.87 20.39 -6.32
CA ALA A 654 -19.34 19.60 -7.40
C ALA A 654 -17.80 19.57 -7.34
N PHE A 655 -17.23 18.37 -7.30
CA PHE A 655 -15.80 18.11 -7.25
C PHE A 655 -15.34 17.26 -8.44
N PHE A 656 -14.22 17.61 -9.03
CA PHE A 656 -13.44 16.70 -9.86
C PHE A 656 -12.38 16.02 -8.99
N PHE A 657 -12.48 14.71 -8.83
CA PHE A 657 -11.50 13.89 -8.12
C PHE A 657 -10.63 13.12 -9.11
N ARG A 658 -9.35 12.99 -8.77
CA ARG A 658 -8.40 12.12 -9.48
C ARG A 658 -7.56 11.34 -8.47
N ALA A 659 -7.57 10.02 -8.60
CA ALA A 659 -6.79 9.09 -7.81
C ALA A 659 -5.73 8.45 -8.70
N GLU A 660 -4.46 8.49 -8.30
CA GLU A 660 -3.33 8.00 -9.07
C GLU A 660 -2.49 7.01 -8.25
N TRP A 661 -2.17 5.85 -8.83
CA TRP A 661 -1.35 4.81 -8.21
C TRP A 661 -0.44 4.15 -9.24
N ASN A 662 0.61 3.46 -8.76
CA ASN A 662 1.52 2.70 -9.62
C ASN A 662 1.08 1.22 -9.68
N ASP A 663 0.98 0.65 -10.88
CA ASP A 663 0.64 -0.76 -11.07
C ASP A 663 1.70 -1.43 -11.96
N SER A 664 2.47 -2.34 -11.36
CA SER A 664 3.59 -3.01 -12.03
C SER A 664 3.17 -3.89 -13.20
N ARG A 665 1.89 -4.33 -13.27
CA ARG A 665 1.38 -5.19 -14.34
C ARG A 665 1.20 -4.44 -15.66
N VAL A 666 1.16 -3.11 -15.63
CA VAL A 666 1.03 -2.25 -16.82
C VAL A 666 2.33 -1.50 -17.13
N ARG A 667 3.49 -2.00 -16.67
CA ARG A 667 4.78 -1.28 -16.79
C ARG A 667 5.37 -1.22 -18.22
N ASP A 668 4.79 -1.92 -19.19
CA ASP A 668 5.31 -2.02 -20.57
C ASP A 668 4.29 -1.74 -21.68
N VAL A 669 3.30 -0.87 -21.45
CA VAL A 669 2.32 -0.47 -22.52
C VAL A 669 2.97 0.37 -23.65
N SER A 670 4.29 0.59 -23.59
CA SER A 670 5.03 1.41 -24.53
C SER A 670 4.93 0.91 -25.98
N GLU A 671 4.87 -0.41 -26.20
CA GLU A 671 4.68 -1.00 -27.54
C GLU A 671 3.32 -0.64 -28.17
N ILE A 672 2.26 -0.46 -27.36
CA ILE A 672 0.90 -0.11 -27.84
C ILE A 672 0.78 1.39 -28.15
N LEU A 673 1.58 2.24 -27.49
CA LEU A 673 1.55 3.70 -27.67
C LEU A 673 2.22 4.16 -28.97
N HIS A 674 2.93 3.26 -29.67
CA HIS A 674 3.59 3.50 -30.94
C HIS A 674 2.67 3.22 -32.15
N ASP A 675 1.54 3.92 -32.34
CA ASP A 675 0.97 4.00 -33.71
C ASP A 675 -0.14 5.02 -34.02
N LYS A 676 -0.55 5.92 -33.11
CA LYS A 676 -1.67 6.84 -33.39
C LYS A 676 -1.27 8.32 -33.46
N PRO A 677 -1.34 8.97 -34.65
CA PRO A 677 -1.07 10.39 -34.77
C PRO A 677 -2.17 11.20 -34.09
N GLY A 678 -1.80 11.99 -33.05
CA GLY A 678 -2.70 12.93 -32.36
C GLY A 678 -2.77 12.80 -30.82
N TYR A 679 -2.23 11.72 -30.24
CA TYR A 679 -2.19 11.55 -28.78
C TYR A 679 -0.90 12.14 -28.17
N ARG A 680 -1.00 12.77 -26.99
CA ARG A 680 0.21 13.09 -26.20
C ARG A 680 0.92 11.78 -25.90
N LYS A 681 2.22 11.72 -26.19
CA LYS A 681 3.03 10.50 -26.28
C LYS A 681 3.17 9.69 -24.96
N ASP A 682 2.57 10.15 -23.87
CA ASP A 682 2.86 9.66 -22.51
C ASP A 682 1.62 9.16 -21.73
N MET A 683 0.40 9.31 -22.26
CA MET A 683 -0.84 8.90 -21.55
C MET A 683 -1.94 8.37 -22.49
N LEU A 684 -2.62 7.31 -22.06
CA LEU A 684 -3.73 6.68 -22.77
C LEU A 684 -5.02 6.80 -21.94
N PRO A 685 -5.89 7.78 -22.24
CA PRO A 685 -7.20 7.87 -21.60
C PRO A 685 -8.14 6.82 -22.19
N MET A 686 -8.83 6.09 -21.32
CA MET A 686 -9.77 5.03 -21.66
C MET A 686 -11.13 5.27 -20.99
N SER A 687 -12.16 4.60 -21.50
CA SER A 687 -13.50 4.65 -20.93
C SER A 687 -13.51 4.17 -19.48
N GLY A 688 -14.36 4.80 -18.67
CA GLY A 688 -14.61 4.43 -17.28
C GLY A 688 -15.01 2.98 -17.04
N ARG A 689 -15.55 2.29 -18.07
CA ARG A 689 -15.97 0.87 -17.98
C ARG A 689 -14.83 -0.08 -17.62
N LEU A 690 -13.57 0.31 -17.87
CA LEU A 690 -12.42 -0.54 -17.55
C LEU A 690 -12.28 -0.82 -16.05
N LYS A 691 -12.91 -0.01 -15.17
CA LYS A 691 -12.98 -0.27 -13.72
C LYS A 691 -13.60 -1.62 -13.34
N GLU A 692 -14.36 -2.24 -14.25
CA GLU A 692 -14.93 -3.58 -14.04
C GLU A 692 -13.88 -4.69 -14.20
N THR A 693 -12.78 -4.40 -14.88
CA THR A 693 -11.68 -5.36 -15.18
C THR A 693 -10.37 -5.02 -14.50
N LEU A 694 -10.18 -3.75 -14.12
CA LEU A 694 -8.99 -3.23 -13.48
C LEU A 694 -9.33 -2.80 -12.05
N TRP A 695 -8.45 -3.10 -11.10
CA TRP A 695 -8.58 -2.60 -9.75
C TRP A 695 -8.53 -1.06 -9.72
N VAL A 696 -9.44 -0.44 -8.99
CA VAL A 696 -9.48 1.02 -8.75
C VAL A 696 -9.65 1.26 -7.24
N PRO A 697 -9.01 2.29 -6.66
CA PRO A 697 -9.13 2.58 -5.24
C PRO A 697 -10.56 3.00 -4.89
N ASP A 698 -11.06 2.53 -3.74
CA ASP A 698 -12.39 2.89 -3.27
C ASP A 698 -12.35 4.20 -2.48
N LEU A 699 -13.24 5.13 -2.85
CA LEU A 699 -13.37 6.43 -2.20
C LEU A 699 -14.68 6.49 -1.43
N TYR A 700 -14.59 6.45 -0.10
CA TYR A 700 -15.69 6.57 0.83
C TYR A 700 -15.67 7.91 1.55
N MET A 701 -16.83 8.55 1.61
CA MET A 701 -17.00 9.90 2.17
C MET A 701 -18.07 9.84 3.28
N PRO A 702 -17.70 9.65 4.56
CA PRO A 702 -18.66 9.39 5.63
C PRO A 702 -19.66 10.54 5.87
N MET A 703 -19.25 11.79 5.58
CA MET A 703 -20.08 12.98 5.77
C MET A 703 -21.00 13.28 4.59
N ALA A 704 -20.89 12.52 3.50
CA ALA A 704 -21.73 12.70 2.32
C ALA A 704 -23.08 12.00 2.52
N ARG A 705 -24.18 12.76 2.48
CA ARG A 705 -25.54 12.19 2.47
C ARG A 705 -25.89 11.56 1.14
N ARG A 706 -25.39 12.14 0.04
CA ARG A 706 -25.62 11.68 -1.32
C ARG A 706 -24.42 12.03 -2.18
N VAL A 707 -23.98 11.09 -2.99
CA VAL A 707 -22.91 11.26 -3.98
C VAL A 707 -23.44 10.80 -5.33
N VAL A 708 -23.35 11.65 -6.35
CA VAL A 708 -23.84 11.36 -7.70
C VAL A 708 -22.73 11.63 -8.71
N ILE A 709 -22.48 10.69 -9.62
CA ILE A 709 -21.68 10.93 -10.83
C ILE A 709 -22.66 11.30 -11.95
N PRO A 710 -22.57 12.51 -12.55
CA PRO A 710 -23.47 12.90 -13.63
C PRO A 710 -23.34 11.97 -14.83
N THR A 711 -24.47 11.63 -15.44
CA THR A 711 -24.57 10.79 -16.64
C THR A 711 -25.34 11.53 -17.73
N ILE A 712 -24.83 11.52 -18.96
CA ILE A 712 -25.55 12.01 -20.16
C ILE A 712 -25.71 10.86 -21.15
N HIS A 713 -24.58 10.36 -21.67
CA HIS A 713 -24.50 9.13 -22.47
C HIS A 713 -23.68 8.06 -21.76
N GLU A 714 -22.59 8.49 -21.13
CA GLU A 714 -21.77 7.69 -20.22
C GLU A 714 -21.54 8.48 -18.93
N PRO A 715 -21.18 7.82 -17.81
CA PRO A 715 -20.78 8.51 -16.59
C PRO A 715 -19.55 9.39 -16.82
N ALA A 716 -19.50 10.55 -16.15
CA ALA A 716 -18.37 11.47 -16.19
C ALA A 716 -17.15 10.94 -15.41
N GLU A 717 -16.59 9.83 -15.87
CA GLU A 717 -15.42 9.15 -15.29
C GLU A 717 -14.49 8.59 -16.38
N SER A 718 -13.20 8.44 -16.07
CA SER A 718 -12.20 7.90 -17.01
C SER A 718 -11.05 7.22 -16.27
N VAL A 719 -10.44 6.23 -16.93
CA VAL A 719 -9.20 5.57 -16.47
C VAL A 719 -8.10 5.93 -17.46
N THR A 720 -7.00 6.50 -16.99
CA THR A 720 -5.85 6.87 -17.82
C THR A 720 -4.64 6.06 -17.42
N VAL A 721 -3.99 5.39 -18.37
CA VAL A 721 -2.75 4.64 -18.13
C VAL A 721 -1.58 5.47 -18.66
N MET A 722 -0.54 5.62 -17.84
CA MET A 722 0.67 6.38 -18.18
C MET A 722 1.80 5.44 -18.61
N LYS A 723 2.74 5.97 -19.39
CA LYS A 723 3.87 5.19 -19.93
C LYS A 723 4.76 4.54 -18.86
N HIS A 724 4.88 5.13 -17.68
CA HIS A 724 5.73 4.64 -16.58
C HIS A 724 5.06 3.60 -15.66
N GLY A 725 3.87 3.09 -16.02
CA GLY A 725 3.13 2.10 -15.23
C GLY A 725 2.16 2.68 -14.20
N SER A 726 1.99 4.01 -14.12
CA SER A 726 0.96 4.60 -13.27
C SER A 726 -0.41 4.59 -13.94
N VAL A 727 -1.44 4.38 -13.14
CA VAL A 727 -2.84 4.45 -13.55
C VAL A 727 -3.51 5.56 -12.76
N ALA A 728 -4.33 6.36 -13.45
CA ALA A 728 -5.13 7.41 -12.86
C ALA A 728 -6.62 7.18 -13.12
N TYR A 729 -7.42 7.09 -12.06
CA TYR A 729 -8.87 7.13 -12.12
C TYR A 729 -9.34 8.55 -11.86
N SER A 730 -10.12 9.13 -12.77
CA SER A 730 -10.67 10.48 -12.63
C SER A 730 -12.19 10.47 -12.76
N ALA A 731 -12.89 11.15 -11.87
CA ALA A 731 -14.35 11.21 -11.88
C ALA A 731 -14.89 12.55 -11.34
N PHE A 732 -16.02 12.98 -11.90
CA PHE A 732 -16.75 14.16 -11.46
C PHE A 732 -17.89 13.78 -10.54
N PHE A 733 -17.89 14.33 -9.32
CA PHE A 733 -18.84 14.01 -8.26
C PHE A 733 -19.64 15.24 -7.86
N VAL A 734 -20.97 15.09 -7.78
CA VAL A 734 -21.87 16.04 -7.12
C VAL A 734 -22.19 15.48 -5.74
N ILE A 735 -21.72 16.17 -4.69
CA ILE A 735 -21.72 15.68 -3.31
C ILE A 735 -22.60 16.58 -2.47
N ALA A 736 -23.63 15.97 -1.83
CA ALA A 736 -24.41 16.58 -0.78
C ALA A 736 -23.75 16.31 0.58
N LEU A 737 -23.05 17.31 1.11
CA LEU A 737 -22.27 17.23 2.35
C LEU A 737 -23.09 17.72 3.54
N LYS A 738 -23.11 16.96 4.63
CA LYS A 738 -23.60 17.44 5.93
C LYS A 738 -22.59 18.42 6.53
N CYS A 739 -23.03 19.64 6.82
CA CYS A 739 -22.23 20.63 7.53
C CYS A 739 -22.97 21.17 8.77
N GLU A 740 -22.34 21.04 9.93
CA GLU A 740 -22.83 21.58 11.19
C GLU A 740 -22.42 23.05 11.30
N MET A 741 -23.36 23.95 11.00
CA MET A 741 -23.16 25.40 11.00
C MET A 741 -23.49 26.00 12.37
N ALA A 742 -22.72 27.01 12.80
CA ALA A 742 -22.91 27.73 14.04
C ALA A 742 -23.48 29.13 13.78
N TYR A 743 -24.59 29.50 14.42
CA TYR A 743 -25.34 30.72 14.06
C TYR A 743 -25.35 31.81 15.13
N VAL A 744 -24.55 31.68 16.18
CA VAL A 744 -24.41 32.69 17.25
C VAL A 744 -24.17 34.10 16.69
N ASP A 745 -23.23 34.24 15.75
CA ASP A 745 -22.85 35.52 15.15
C ASP A 745 -23.73 35.95 13.96
N TYR A 746 -24.82 35.24 13.66
CA TYR A 746 -25.65 35.51 12.47
C TYR A 746 -26.20 36.95 12.43
N PRO A 747 -26.09 37.68 11.29
CA PRO A 747 -25.59 37.28 9.96
C PRO A 747 -24.10 37.60 9.71
N MET A 748 -23.33 37.93 10.74
CA MET A 748 -21.88 38.18 10.71
C MET A 748 -21.09 36.90 11.02
N ASP A 749 -21.50 35.78 10.43
CA ASP A 749 -20.99 34.43 10.69
C ASP A 749 -19.99 33.95 9.62
N VAL A 750 -19.06 33.09 10.05
CA VAL A 750 -18.17 32.31 9.19
C VAL A 750 -18.34 30.83 9.55
N GLN A 751 -18.70 30.01 8.57
CA GLN A 751 -18.92 28.58 8.72
C GLN A 751 -17.69 27.79 8.27
N SER A 752 -17.38 26.69 8.96
CA SER A 752 -16.27 25.78 8.62
C SER A 752 -16.81 24.35 8.51
N CYS A 753 -16.62 23.73 7.36
CA CYS A 753 -17.09 22.37 7.07
C CYS A 753 -15.91 21.50 6.61
N PHE A 754 -16.01 20.19 6.83
CA PHE A 754 -14.96 19.24 6.45
C PHE A 754 -15.52 18.18 5.50
N LEU A 755 -14.74 17.85 4.47
CA LEU A 755 -14.96 16.67 3.64
C LEU A 755 -13.80 15.71 3.89
N ASP A 756 -14.11 14.63 4.60
CA ASP A 756 -13.19 13.52 4.84
C ASP A 756 -13.39 12.47 3.75
N VAL A 757 -12.28 12.01 3.16
CA VAL A 757 -12.25 10.93 2.18
C VAL A 757 -11.35 9.81 2.72
N MET A 758 -11.84 8.57 2.65
CA MET A 758 -11.15 7.39 3.17
C MET A 758 -11.48 6.14 2.32
N SER A 759 -10.86 5.01 2.62
CA SER A 759 -11.30 3.71 2.12
C SER A 759 -12.41 3.13 2.98
N TYR A 760 -13.38 2.45 2.37
CA TYR A 760 -14.33 1.60 3.11
C TYR A 760 -13.76 0.18 3.29
N LYS A 761 -13.09 -0.35 2.26
CA LYS A 761 -12.67 -1.76 2.18
C LYS A 761 -11.27 -2.02 2.73
N TYR A 762 -10.31 -1.14 2.46
CA TYR A 762 -8.89 -1.38 2.69
C TYR A 762 -8.40 -0.79 4.02
N SER A 763 -7.47 -1.50 4.64
CA SER A 763 -6.80 -1.14 5.90
C SER A 763 -5.47 -0.40 5.68
N LEU A 764 -4.81 0.04 6.77
CA LEU A 764 -3.52 0.75 6.71
C LEU A 764 -2.40 -0.01 6.00
N SER A 765 -2.44 -1.35 6.00
CA SER A 765 -1.43 -2.19 5.33
C SER A 765 -1.73 -2.39 3.84
N GLU A 766 -2.92 -2.04 3.36
CA GLU A 766 -3.37 -2.32 2.00
C GLU A 766 -3.42 -1.07 1.12
N MET A 767 -3.75 0.11 1.69
CA MET A 767 -3.82 1.35 0.92
C MET A 767 -3.45 2.58 1.76
N GLU A 768 -2.56 3.42 1.24
CA GLU A 768 -2.18 4.71 1.84
C GLU A 768 -2.71 5.87 0.97
N LEU A 769 -3.49 6.77 1.56
CA LEU A 769 -4.06 7.93 0.86
C LEU A 769 -3.25 9.19 1.16
N LYS A 770 -2.81 9.92 0.13
CA LYS A 770 -2.15 11.23 0.26
C LYS A 770 -2.70 12.25 -0.72
N TRP A 771 -2.72 13.52 -0.32
CA TRP A 771 -2.92 14.61 -1.28
C TRP A 771 -1.72 14.70 -2.23
N HIS A 772 -1.98 14.85 -3.52
CA HIS A 772 -0.96 15.20 -4.50
C HIS A 772 -0.48 16.65 -4.26
N PRO A 773 0.81 16.97 -4.44
CA PRO A 773 1.33 18.35 -4.25
C PRO A 773 0.58 19.42 -5.05
N ASP A 774 0.11 19.06 -6.25
CA ASP A 774 -0.65 19.96 -7.13
C ASP A 774 -2.14 20.08 -6.79
N SER A 775 -2.62 19.39 -5.74
CA SER A 775 -4.02 19.47 -5.32
C SER A 775 -4.32 20.87 -4.79
N LEU A 776 -5.35 21.52 -5.35
CA LEU A 776 -5.76 22.88 -4.97
C LEU A 776 -4.60 23.89 -5.02
N GLN A 777 -3.79 23.89 -6.10
CA GLN A 777 -2.86 24.99 -6.38
C GLN A 777 -3.63 26.32 -6.48
N GLY A 778 -3.74 27.02 -5.35
CA GLY A 778 -4.50 28.25 -5.20
C GLY A 778 -5.87 28.00 -4.56
N HIS A 779 -6.14 28.71 -3.46
CA HIS A 779 -7.45 28.79 -2.82
C HIS A 779 -8.56 28.92 -3.87
N THR A 780 -9.44 27.92 -3.99
CA THR A 780 -10.59 28.03 -4.89
C THR A 780 -11.62 28.90 -4.18
N GLU A 781 -11.73 30.16 -4.60
CA GLU A 781 -12.75 31.10 -4.11
C GLU A 781 -13.98 31.03 -5.02
N ILE A 782 -15.08 30.48 -4.51
CA ILE A 782 -16.35 30.37 -5.22
C ILE A 782 -17.34 31.33 -4.56
N VAL A 783 -17.88 32.25 -5.34
CA VAL A 783 -18.88 33.22 -4.85
C VAL A 783 -20.28 32.71 -5.18
N THR A 784 -21.09 32.51 -4.14
CA THR A 784 -22.51 32.19 -4.24
C THR A 784 -23.36 33.43 -3.95
N LYS A 785 -24.70 33.33 -4.03
CA LYS A 785 -25.60 34.46 -3.74
C LYS A 785 -25.50 34.99 -2.30
N HIS A 786 -25.27 34.10 -1.33
CA HIS A 786 -25.28 34.45 0.10
C HIS A 786 -23.92 34.29 0.77
N PHE A 787 -23.01 33.50 0.19
CA PHE A 787 -21.70 33.20 0.77
C PHE A 787 -20.56 33.33 -0.23
N ARG A 788 -19.41 33.73 0.28
CA ARG A 788 -18.10 33.55 -0.34
C ARG A 788 -17.47 32.30 0.25
N VAL A 789 -17.21 31.29 -0.57
CA VAL A 789 -16.71 29.98 -0.15
C VAL A 789 -15.26 29.84 -0.57
N THR A 790 -14.42 29.39 0.35
CA THR A 790 -12.99 29.14 0.14
C THR A 790 -12.69 27.71 0.53
N ILE A 791 -12.10 26.95 -0.40
CA ILE A 791 -11.75 25.54 -0.17
C ILE A 791 -10.22 25.41 -0.12
N SER A 792 -9.72 24.70 0.88
CA SER A 792 -8.28 24.51 1.10
C SER A 792 -7.97 23.17 1.75
N ILE A 793 -6.77 22.64 1.48
CA ILE A 793 -6.19 21.56 2.27
C ILE A 793 -5.54 22.17 3.52
N PRO A 794 -5.86 21.69 4.73
CA PRO A 794 -5.26 22.22 5.95
C PRO A 794 -3.77 21.90 6.00
N ARG A 795 -2.92 22.87 6.40
CA ARG A 795 -1.45 22.69 6.45
C ARG A 795 -0.99 21.67 7.51
N VAL A 796 -1.83 21.44 8.52
CA VAL A 796 -1.62 20.49 9.62
C VAL A 796 -2.84 19.55 9.66
N ASN A 797 -2.63 18.26 9.87
CA ASN A 797 -3.70 17.24 9.85
C ASN A 797 -4.43 17.10 8.50
N SER A 798 -3.73 17.33 7.38
CA SER A 798 -4.23 17.05 6.02
C SER A 798 -4.59 15.58 5.81
N SER A 799 -3.93 14.70 6.56
CA SER A 799 -4.19 13.28 6.65
C SER A 799 -4.08 12.81 8.09
N TYR A 800 -5.00 11.98 8.56
CA TYR A 800 -4.98 11.38 9.89
C TYR A 800 -5.54 9.95 9.85
N ILE A 801 -5.35 9.19 10.93
CA ILE A 801 -5.79 7.80 11.02
C ILE A 801 -7.02 7.74 11.93
N ILE A 802 -8.06 7.04 11.47
CA ILE A 802 -9.21 6.69 12.32
C ILE A 802 -9.13 5.22 12.72
N GLU A 803 -9.64 4.92 13.92
CA GLU A 803 -9.87 3.56 14.39
C GLU A 803 -11.38 3.34 14.51
N ASN A 804 -11.88 2.32 13.82
CA ASN A 804 -13.29 1.98 13.84
C ASN A 804 -13.62 1.12 15.07
N ALA A 805 -14.91 0.97 15.37
CA ALA A 805 -15.37 0.18 16.51
C ALA A 805 -14.98 -1.31 16.45
N ASP A 806 -14.61 -1.83 15.28
CA ASP A 806 -14.08 -3.18 15.07
C ASP A 806 -12.55 -3.28 15.28
N GLY A 807 -11.88 -2.18 15.65
CA GLY A 807 -10.43 -2.09 15.82
C GLY A 807 -9.65 -1.86 14.51
N SER A 808 -10.32 -1.80 13.36
CA SER A 808 -9.65 -1.55 12.07
C SER A 808 -9.22 -0.09 11.95
N LYS A 809 -8.00 0.13 11.47
CA LYS A 809 -7.45 1.47 11.25
C LYS A 809 -7.41 1.81 9.76
N ARG A 810 -7.71 3.07 9.41
CA ARG A 810 -7.74 3.55 8.01
C ARG A 810 -7.17 4.95 7.86
N TYR A 811 -6.55 5.23 6.71
CA TYR A 811 -6.12 6.58 6.33
C TYR A 811 -7.32 7.42 5.92
N VAL A 812 -7.35 8.65 6.42
CA VAL A 812 -8.34 9.68 6.08
C VAL A 812 -7.62 10.92 5.60
N ILE A 813 -8.03 11.46 4.46
CA ILE A 813 -7.58 12.75 3.97
C ILE A 813 -8.71 13.77 4.10
N ARG A 814 -8.39 14.98 4.55
CA ARG A 814 -9.36 16.02 4.89
C ARG A 814 -9.25 17.23 3.99
N LEU A 815 -10.39 17.68 3.48
CA LEU A 815 -10.59 18.99 2.87
C LEU A 815 -11.36 19.91 3.81
N GLN A 816 -10.95 21.18 3.89
CA GLN A 816 -11.62 22.18 4.68
C GLN A 816 -12.30 23.23 3.79
N ILE A 817 -13.56 23.51 4.09
CA ILE A 817 -14.42 24.43 3.34
C ILE A 817 -14.85 25.55 4.29
N PHE A 818 -14.41 26.78 4.01
CA PHE A 818 -14.80 27.98 4.74
C PHE A 818 -15.87 28.74 3.98
N MET A 819 -16.95 29.16 4.64
CA MET A 819 -18.02 29.95 4.04
C MET A 819 -18.23 31.25 4.83
N LYS A 820 -18.03 32.40 4.18
CA LYS A 820 -18.23 33.73 4.76
C LYS A 820 -19.49 34.38 4.18
N ARG A 821 -20.45 34.76 5.03
CA ARG A 821 -21.74 35.32 4.59
C ARG A 821 -21.60 36.75 4.03
N HIS A 822 -22.37 37.07 3.00
CA HIS A 822 -22.52 38.43 2.47
C HIS A 822 -23.50 39.27 3.30
N LEU A 823 -22.98 40.28 4.00
CA LEU A 823 -23.75 41.12 4.93
C LEU A 823 -24.68 42.16 4.27
N ALA A 824 -24.41 42.53 3.01
CA ALA A 824 -25.07 43.66 2.34
C ALA A 824 -26.61 43.56 2.29
N PHE A 825 -27.14 42.36 2.09
CA PHE A 825 -28.59 42.12 2.03
C PHE A 825 -29.29 42.39 3.37
N HIS A 826 -28.72 41.90 4.47
CA HIS A 826 -29.28 42.07 5.82
C HIS A 826 -29.22 43.53 6.30
N LEU A 827 -28.20 44.28 5.89
CA LEU A 827 -28.08 45.71 6.19
C LEU A 827 -29.26 46.51 5.65
N VAL A 828 -29.63 46.26 4.39
CA VAL A 828 -30.68 47.02 3.70
C VAL A 828 -32.08 46.57 4.12
N GLN A 829 -32.29 45.27 4.33
CA GLN A 829 -33.64 44.74 4.60
C GLN A 829 -34.03 44.71 6.06
N THR A 830 -33.08 44.56 6.99
CA THR A 830 -33.39 44.36 8.42
C THR A 830 -32.81 45.46 9.30
N TYR A 831 -31.51 45.76 9.20
CA TYR A 831 -30.88 46.76 10.08
C TYR A 831 -31.35 48.19 9.78
N LEU A 832 -31.42 48.60 8.52
CA LEU A 832 -31.83 49.96 8.15
C LEU A 832 -33.30 50.24 8.50
N PRO A 833 -34.30 49.38 8.14
CA PRO A 833 -35.70 49.65 8.47
C PRO A 833 -35.97 49.61 9.98
N SER A 834 -35.34 48.70 10.73
CA SER A 834 -35.49 48.66 12.20
C SER A 834 -34.93 49.91 12.88
N ALA A 835 -33.77 50.41 12.42
CA ALA A 835 -33.21 51.68 12.92
C ALA A 835 -34.13 52.88 12.59
N MET A 836 -34.74 52.90 11.40
CA MET A 836 -35.70 53.94 11.01
C MET A 836 -36.97 53.90 11.88
N LEU A 837 -37.44 52.72 12.28
CA LEU A 837 -38.58 52.59 13.20
C LEU A 837 -38.25 53.11 14.61
N VAL A 838 -37.04 52.86 15.11
CA VAL A 838 -36.58 53.45 16.38
C VAL A 838 -36.51 54.98 16.27
N LEU A 839 -36.08 55.52 15.12
CA LEU A 839 -36.11 56.96 14.86
C LEU A 839 -37.54 57.53 14.88
N ILE A 840 -38.52 56.82 14.31
CA ILE A 840 -39.93 57.20 14.38
C ILE A 840 -40.44 57.19 15.83
N GLY A 841 -40.00 56.20 16.63
CA GLY A 841 -40.27 56.14 18.08
C GLY A 841 -39.68 57.33 18.84
N TRP A 842 -38.51 57.83 18.44
CA TRP A 842 -37.95 59.06 18.99
C TRP A 842 -38.74 60.31 18.56
N LEU A 843 -39.11 60.39 17.27
CA LEU A 843 -39.89 61.52 16.75
C LEU A 843 -41.29 61.61 17.38
N SER A 844 -41.86 60.49 17.85
CA SER A 844 -43.13 60.50 18.58
C SER A 844 -43.05 61.23 19.94
N LEU A 845 -41.85 61.36 20.52
CA LEU A 845 -41.60 62.10 21.76
C LEU A 845 -41.54 63.62 21.54
N LEU A 846 -41.32 64.07 20.30
CA LEU A 846 -41.30 65.50 19.95
C LEU A 846 -42.71 66.08 19.73
N VAL A 847 -43.72 65.22 19.63
CA VAL A 847 -45.11 65.64 19.46
C VAL A 847 -45.63 66.17 20.81
N PRO A 848 -46.26 67.36 20.85
CA PRO A 848 -46.81 67.92 22.08
C PRO A 848 -47.81 66.99 22.79
N LEU A 849 -47.82 67.03 24.12
CA LEU A 849 -48.71 66.21 24.97
C LEU A 849 -50.21 66.42 24.72
N ASP A 850 -50.60 67.55 24.13
CA ASP A 850 -51.98 67.88 23.76
C ASP A 850 -52.59 66.87 22.75
N PHE A 851 -51.74 66.11 22.04
CA PHE A 851 -52.13 65.06 21.10
C PHE A 851 -51.71 63.66 21.56
N ALA A 852 -51.87 63.34 22.85
CA ALA A 852 -51.45 62.07 23.45
C ALA A 852 -51.98 60.81 22.71
N TYR A 853 -53.22 60.86 22.20
CA TYR A 853 -53.78 59.75 21.41
C TYR A 853 -52.96 59.48 20.13
N GLY A 854 -52.51 60.53 19.43
CA GLY A 854 -51.67 60.40 18.24
C GLY A 854 -50.28 59.83 18.55
N ARG A 855 -49.68 60.20 19.70
CA ARG A 855 -48.40 59.67 20.18
C ARG A 855 -48.48 58.18 20.50
N MET A 856 -49.56 57.76 21.16
CA MET A 856 -49.81 56.35 21.49
C MET A 856 -49.98 55.51 20.23
N VAL A 857 -50.82 55.95 19.29
CA VAL A 857 -51.05 55.21 18.04
C VAL A 857 -49.76 55.05 17.25
N LEU A 858 -48.99 56.12 17.06
CA LEU A 858 -47.70 56.06 16.33
C LEU A 858 -46.71 55.09 16.98
N SER A 859 -46.60 55.12 18.32
CA SER A 859 -45.65 54.27 19.06
C SER A 859 -46.08 52.80 19.09
N VAL A 860 -47.37 52.52 19.27
CA VAL A 860 -47.94 51.16 19.24
C VAL A 860 -47.86 50.55 17.84
N THR A 861 -48.17 51.31 16.79
CA THR A 861 -48.02 50.84 15.41
C THR A 861 -46.56 50.55 15.07
N THR A 862 -45.63 51.41 15.49
CA THR A 862 -44.18 51.19 15.31
C THR A 862 -43.72 49.91 16.02
N LEU A 863 -44.21 49.65 17.24
CA LEU A 863 -43.92 48.43 17.97
C LEU A 863 -44.46 47.20 17.25
N LEU A 864 -45.69 47.25 16.74
CA LEU A 864 -46.31 46.14 16.00
C LEU A 864 -45.51 45.79 14.72
N VAL A 865 -45.08 46.81 13.97
CA VAL A 865 -44.26 46.60 12.76
C VAL A 865 -42.91 45.98 13.13
N LEU A 866 -42.27 46.45 14.20
CA LEU A 866 -40.98 45.94 14.64
C LEU A 866 -41.06 44.48 15.15
N VAL A 867 -42.12 44.14 15.89
CA VAL A 867 -42.42 42.75 16.30
C VAL A 867 -42.68 41.88 15.08
N SER A 868 -43.40 42.38 14.08
CA SER A 868 -43.59 41.66 12.81
C SER A 868 -42.26 41.37 12.11
N ILE A 869 -41.35 42.36 12.04
CA ILE A 869 -40.01 42.18 11.46
C ILE A 869 -39.21 41.14 12.24
N PHE A 870 -39.30 41.14 13.58
CA PHE A 870 -38.67 40.13 14.43
C PHE A 870 -39.17 38.72 14.09
N VAL A 871 -40.49 38.51 14.09
CA VAL A 871 -41.09 37.19 13.78
C VAL A 871 -40.72 36.72 12.37
N THR A 872 -40.75 37.60 11.38
CA THR A 872 -40.36 37.24 10.00
C THR A 872 -38.89 36.84 9.90
N ASN A 873 -37.97 37.59 10.54
CA ASN A 873 -36.55 37.24 10.52
C ASN A 873 -36.26 35.94 11.28
N SER A 874 -36.94 35.70 12.40
CA SER A 874 -36.79 34.46 13.16
C SER A 874 -37.30 33.23 12.40
N GLN A 875 -38.31 33.37 11.53
CA GLN A 875 -38.81 32.30 10.66
C GLN A 875 -37.92 32.03 9.44
N MET A 876 -37.26 33.06 8.90
CA MET A 876 -36.35 32.92 7.76
C MET A 876 -34.96 32.43 8.18
N ALA A 877 -34.52 32.77 9.38
CA ALA A 877 -33.24 32.31 9.92
C ALA A 877 -33.32 30.84 10.39
N PRO A 878 -32.20 30.10 10.38
CA PRO A 878 -32.18 28.69 10.80
C PRO A 878 -32.70 28.49 12.23
N GLY A 879 -33.50 27.43 12.42
CA GLY A 879 -34.15 27.10 13.70
C GLY A 879 -33.19 26.47 14.71
N VAL A 880 -32.22 27.23 15.19
CA VAL A 880 -31.35 26.84 16.31
C VAL A 880 -31.80 27.46 17.62
N ASN A 881 -31.55 26.79 18.74
CA ASN A 881 -31.88 27.27 20.10
C ASN A 881 -30.91 28.35 20.62
N GLU A 882 -29.97 28.79 19.79
CA GLU A 882 -28.99 29.81 20.13
C GLU A 882 -29.55 31.20 19.88
N VAL A 883 -29.21 32.14 20.78
CA VAL A 883 -29.55 33.56 20.60
C VAL A 883 -28.62 34.15 19.54
N LYS A 884 -29.20 34.68 18.46
CA LYS A 884 -28.42 35.23 17.34
C LYS A 884 -28.06 36.69 17.60
N ALA A 885 -26.93 37.15 17.05
CA ALA A 885 -26.55 38.57 17.10
C ALA A 885 -27.64 39.49 16.52
N LEU A 886 -28.38 39.04 15.49
CA LEU A 886 -29.53 39.77 14.95
C LEU A 886 -30.71 39.87 15.93
N ASP A 887 -30.97 38.81 16.70
CA ASP A 887 -32.06 38.79 17.68
C ASP A 887 -31.79 39.81 18.79
N ILE A 888 -30.52 39.93 19.23
CA ILE A 888 -30.08 40.95 20.19
C ILE A 888 -30.36 42.36 19.65
N TRP A 889 -30.05 42.64 18.38
CA TRP A 889 -30.30 43.95 17.77
C TRP A 889 -31.79 44.29 17.75
N LEU A 890 -32.63 43.37 17.24
CA LEU A 890 -34.06 43.60 17.11
C LEU A 890 -34.74 43.70 18.48
N PHE A 891 -34.32 42.89 19.46
CA PHE A 891 -34.83 42.97 20.83
C PHE A 891 -34.50 44.30 21.49
N MET A 892 -33.28 44.82 21.30
CA MET A 892 -32.91 46.14 21.78
C MET A 892 -33.77 47.23 21.11
N CYS A 893 -33.99 47.16 19.79
CA CYS A 893 -34.89 48.09 19.10
C CYS A 893 -36.32 48.06 19.68
N ILE A 894 -36.84 46.87 20.03
CA ILE A 894 -38.16 46.70 20.64
C ILE A 894 -38.22 47.38 22.01
N ILE A 895 -37.19 47.22 22.84
CA ILE A 895 -37.09 47.90 24.15
C ILE A 895 -37.12 49.42 23.98
N PHE A 896 -36.39 49.96 23.01
CA PHE A 896 -36.41 51.41 22.72
C PHE A 896 -37.80 51.89 22.30
N VAL A 897 -38.49 51.20 21.39
CA VAL A 897 -39.85 51.62 21.01
C VAL A 897 -40.84 51.46 22.18
N PHE A 898 -40.67 50.41 22.99
CA PHE A 898 -41.49 50.20 24.19
C PHE A 898 -41.25 51.27 25.26
N SER A 899 -40.02 51.75 25.44
CA SER A 899 -39.74 52.82 26.40
C SER A 899 -40.43 54.13 26.02
N ALA A 900 -40.61 54.42 24.72
CA ALA A 900 -41.41 55.57 24.26
C ALA A 900 -42.90 55.43 24.64
N ILE A 901 -43.44 54.20 24.67
CA ILE A 901 -44.81 53.94 25.13
C ILE A 901 -44.93 54.13 26.65
N VAL A 902 -43.96 53.60 27.41
CA VAL A 902 -43.92 53.75 28.87
C VAL A 902 -43.81 55.22 29.27
N ASP A 903 -42.98 55.98 28.56
CA ASP A 903 -42.85 57.43 28.76
C ASP A 903 -44.18 58.15 28.52
N CYS A 904 -44.87 57.83 27.41
CA CYS A 904 -46.19 58.38 27.12
C CYS A 904 -47.23 58.05 28.20
N ILE A 905 -47.20 56.83 28.76
CA ILE A 905 -48.09 56.42 29.86
C ILE A 905 -47.73 57.17 31.15
N ALA A 906 -46.43 57.32 31.45
CA ALA A 906 -45.96 58.06 32.61
C ALA A 906 -46.39 59.52 32.55
N ASP A 907 -46.21 60.18 31.40
CA ASP A 907 -46.67 61.55 31.14
C ASP A 907 -48.18 61.70 31.37
N LEU A 908 -48.99 60.81 30.80
CA LEU A 908 -50.44 60.80 31.01
C LEU A 908 -50.82 60.58 32.47
N ARG A 909 -50.08 59.71 33.19
CA ARG A 909 -50.33 59.47 34.60
C ARG A 909 -50.01 60.72 35.42
N PHE A 910 -48.89 61.39 35.16
CA PHE A 910 -48.55 62.65 35.82
C PHE A 910 -49.58 63.74 35.52
N LEU A 911 -50.08 63.84 34.29
CA LEU A 911 -51.16 64.76 33.92
C LEU A 911 -52.48 64.43 34.63
N SER A 912 -52.85 63.16 34.73
CA SER A 912 -54.06 62.75 35.48
C SER A 912 -53.94 63.04 36.99
N MET A 913 -52.74 62.96 37.54
CA MET A 913 -52.46 63.32 38.94
C MET A 913 -52.54 64.84 39.14
N VAL A 914 -52.07 65.63 38.16
CA VAL A 914 -52.27 67.09 38.12
C VAL A 914 -53.76 67.42 38.06
N GLU A 915 -54.53 66.75 37.22
CA GLU A 915 -55.98 66.95 37.10
C GLU A 915 -56.70 66.59 38.42
N LYS A 916 -56.36 65.45 39.02
CA LYS A 916 -56.93 65.01 40.30
C LYS A 916 -56.63 65.97 41.45
N GLU A 917 -55.38 66.41 41.58
CA GLU A 917 -54.98 67.41 42.59
C GLU A 917 -55.61 68.78 42.31
N SER A 918 -55.83 69.15 41.03
CA SER A 918 -56.53 70.38 40.66
C SER A 918 -58.02 70.35 41.00
N GLN A 919 -58.68 69.19 40.88
CA GLN A 919 -60.08 69.02 41.28
C GLN A 919 -60.24 69.07 42.80
N ILE A 920 -59.32 68.44 43.55
CA ILE A 920 -59.27 68.51 45.02
C ILE A 920 -59.06 69.96 45.49
N ALA A 921 -58.18 70.72 44.83
CA ALA A 921 -57.98 72.15 45.13
C ALA A 921 -59.17 73.04 44.71
N GLY A 922 -60.00 72.59 43.76
CA GLY A 922 -61.19 73.31 43.28
C GLY A 922 -62.43 73.15 44.17
N GLU A 923 -62.57 72.05 44.91
CA GLU A 923 -63.70 71.83 45.83
C GLU A 923 -63.62 72.71 47.10
N GLU A 924 -62.44 73.21 47.49
CA GLU A 924 -62.28 73.98 48.74
C GLU A 924 -62.76 75.45 48.68
N ARG A 925 -63.09 76.03 47.51
CA ARG A 925 -63.55 77.44 47.41
C ARG A 925 -64.59 77.70 46.31
N PRO A 926 -65.90 77.54 46.57
CA PRO A 926 -66.95 77.99 45.67
C PRO A 926 -67.39 79.43 46.04
N GLY A 927 -67.08 80.39 45.17
CA GLY A 927 -67.67 81.74 45.23
C GLY A 927 -66.67 82.88 45.38
N ALA A 928 -66.15 83.36 44.26
CA ALA A 928 -65.64 84.74 44.15
C ALA A 928 -65.84 85.22 42.71
N GLU A 929 -66.67 86.25 42.53
CA GLU A 929 -66.98 86.89 41.25
C GLU A 929 -65.76 87.64 40.67
N LEU A 930 -65.60 87.58 39.35
CA LEU A 930 -64.58 88.29 38.56
C LEU A 930 -65.00 89.74 38.24
N PRO A 931 -64.10 90.73 38.35
CA PRO A 931 -64.34 92.07 37.82
C PRO A 931 -64.06 92.16 36.30
N PRO A 932 -64.62 93.18 35.60
CA PRO A 932 -64.77 93.17 34.15
C PRO A 932 -63.54 93.65 33.38
N VAL A 933 -63.52 93.25 32.11
CA VAL A 933 -62.50 93.51 31.08
C VAL A 933 -62.48 94.99 30.69
N VAL A 934 -61.28 95.58 30.63
CA VAL A 934 -61.01 96.86 29.95
C VAL A 934 -60.23 96.56 28.68
N ASP A 935 -60.73 97.09 27.57
CA ASP A 935 -60.24 96.91 26.21
C ASP A 935 -59.45 98.17 25.79
N GLU A 936 -58.17 98.03 25.45
CA GLU A 936 -57.38 99.13 24.86
C GLU A 936 -56.61 98.62 23.63
N ARG A 937 -57.06 99.06 22.45
CA ARG A 937 -56.32 99.02 21.19
C ARG A 937 -55.37 100.21 21.12
N ALA A 938 -54.07 100.00 20.91
CA ALA A 938 -53.30 100.54 19.78
C ALA A 938 -51.78 100.31 19.89
N SER A 939 -51.23 99.78 18.79
CA SER A 939 -49.93 100.05 18.16
C SER A 939 -48.60 99.90 18.93
N SER A 940 -47.84 98.96 18.37
CA SER A 940 -46.47 99.10 17.86
C SER A 940 -45.27 99.02 18.81
N ALA A 941 -44.32 98.21 18.33
CA ALA A 941 -42.88 98.17 18.59
C ALA A 941 -42.40 97.56 19.92
N ASN A 942 -41.52 96.56 19.79
CA ASN A 942 -40.55 96.08 20.80
C ASN A 942 -40.01 97.25 21.65
N PRO A 943 -39.69 97.10 22.96
CA PRO A 943 -38.66 96.15 23.40
C PRO A 943 -38.70 95.65 24.88
N VAL A 944 -37.81 94.68 25.17
CA VAL A 944 -36.90 94.59 26.33
C VAL A 944 -37.40 94.92 27.74
N SER A 945 -37.26 93.88 28.59
CA SER A 945 -37.06 93.86 30.04
C SER A 945 -37.04 95.18 30.84
N GLN A 946 -37.87 95.23 31.89
CA GLN A 946 -37.37 95.62 33.21
C GLN A 946 -38.25 95.08 34.34
N ARG A 947 -37.60 94.36 35.26
CA ARG A 947 -38.10 94.13 36.62
C ARG A 947 -38.18 95.46 37.34
N GLN A 948 -39.31 95.73 37.98
CA GLN A 948 -39.33 96.50 39.22
C GLN A 948 -40.19 95.76 40.25
N SER A 949 -39.55 95.47 41.38
CA SER A 949 -40.20 95.00 42.60
C SER A 949 -40.94 96.16 43.26
N LEU A 950 -42.15 95.92 43.71
CA LEU A 950 -42.75 96.68 44.81
C LEU A 950 -43.29 95.70 45.84
N ALA A 951 -42.83 95.92 47.07
CA ALA A 951 -43.11 95.13 48.24
C ALA A 951 -44.54 95.36 48.75
N GLY A 952 -45.17 94.29 49.24
CA GLY A 952 -46.45 94.33 49.94
C GLY A 952 -47.01 92.92 50.06
N GLY A 953 -47.21 92.45 51.30
CA GLY A 953 -47.51 91.05 51.63
C GLY A 953 -48.79 90.48 51.03
N GLY A 954 -48.74 89.19 50.75
CA GLY A 954 -49.84 88.33 50.35
C GLY A 954 -49.29 86.98 49.90
N GLU A 955 -49.82 85.88 50.42
CA GLU A 955 -49.53 84.52 49.93
C GLU A 955 -49.74 84.49 48.41
N SER A 956 -48.64 84.34 47.68
CA SER A 956 -48.60 84.43 46.24
C SER A 956 -49.13 83.14 45.60
N SER A 957 -50.43 83.11 45.33
CA SER A 957 -50.99 82.24 44.29
C SER A 957 -50.54 82.76 42.93
N ALA A 958 -49.65 82.02 42.26
CA ALA A 958 -49.17 82.34 40.93
C ALA A 958 -50.16 81.81 39.88
N TYR A 959 -50.76 82.71 39.10
CA TYR A 959 -51.59 82.38 37.95
C TYR A 959 -50.70 82.27 36.70
N ILE A 960 -50.76 81.15 35.98
CA ILE A 960 -50.03 80.95 34.71
C ILE A 960 -51.04 80.99 33.57
N ARG A 961 -50.89 81.96 32.66
CA ARG A 961 -51.66 82.06 31.42
C ARG A 961 -50.82 81.49 30.27
N PHE A 962 -51.29 80.44 29.61
CA PHE A 962 -50.67 79.93 28.39
C PHE A 962 -51.16 80.75 27.18
N HIS A 963 -50.23 81.36 26.44
CA HIS A 963 -50.52 81.88 25.10
C HIS A 963 -49.90 80.94 24.07
N GLY A 964 -50.74 80.23 23.31
CA GLY A 964 -50.33 79.39 22.19
C GLY A 964 -51.49 79.27 21.19
N SER A 965 -51.22 79.64 19.94
CA SER A 965 -52.19 79.96 18.89
C SER A 965 -52.69 78.75 18.07
N ASN A 966 -53.96 78.82 17.66
CA ASN A 966 -54.60 78.19 16.48
C ASN A 966 -54.80 76.66 16.45
N THR A 967 -55.97 76.18 16.92
CA THR A 967 -56.81 75.16 16.25
C THR A 967 -58.21 75.08 16.88
N PRO A 968 -59.27 74.63 16.16
CA PRO A 968 -60.66 74.81 16.56
C PRO A 968 -61.23 73.58 17.28
N PHE A 969 -61.34 73.63 18.61
CA PHE A 969 -62.45 73.00 19.32
C PHE A 969 -62.64 73.69 20.67
N GLN A 970 -63.84 74.23 20.86
CA GLN A 970 -64.26 75.03 22.00
C GLN A 970 -64.87 74.09 23.04
N ALA A 971 -64.30 74.04 24.23
CA ALA A 971 -65.01 73.67 25.46
C ALA A 971 -64.26 74.24 26.67
N ASP A 972 -64.94 75.16 27.34
CA ASP A 972 -64.50 75.91 28.51
C ASP A 972 -64.05 75.02 29.68
N LYS A 973 -62.85 75.28 30.20
CA LYS A 973 -62.45 75.08 31.60
C LYS A 973 -61.10 75.77 31.84
N GLU A 974 -61.12 77.10 31.98
CA GLU A 974 -60.01 77.84 32.57
C GLU A 974 -60.22 77.95 34.08
N VAL A 975 -59.27 77.43 34.87
CA VAL A 975 -58.72 77.93 36.15
C VAL A 975 -58.01 76.75 36.83
N LEU A 976 -56.67 76.69 36.73
CA LEU A 976 -55.86 75.78 37.56
C LEU A 976 -55.33 76.60 38.75
N ILE A 977 -55.89 76.41 39.95
CA ILE A 977 -55.32 76.99 41.17
C ILE A 977 -54.09 76.15 41.52
N ALA A 978 -52.90 76.70 41.31
CA ALA A 978 -51.64 75.99 41.50
C ALA A 978 -51.30 75.86 43.00
N THR A 979 -51.60 74.71 43.60
CA THR A 979 -51.02 74.33 44.89
C THR A 979 -49.56 73.90 44.72
N PRO A 980 -48.71 73.93 45.76
CA PRO A 980 -47.32 73.46 45.69
C PRO A 980 -47.18 72.00 45.20
N ALA A 981 -48.19 71.18 45.47
CA ALA A 981 -48.28 69.79 44.99
C ALA A 981 -48.51 69.71 43.47
N VAL A 982 -49.44 70.52 42.93
CA VAL A 982 -49.70 70.64 41.48
C VAL A 982 -48.43 71.11 40.75
N LEU A 983 -47.73 72.13 41.26
CA LEU A 983 -46.49 72.63 40.67
C LEU A 983 -45.36 71.58 40.68
N LYS A 984 -45.29 70.73 41.72
CA LYS A 984 -44.32 69.64 41.83
C LYS A 984 -44.55 68.60 40.73
N TRP A 985 -45.77 68.16 40.52
CA TRP A 985 -46.12 67.17 39.49
C TRP A 985 -45.96 67.73 38.07
N LEU A 986 -46.31 69.00 37.86
CA LEU A 986 -46.14 69.68 36.56
C LEU A 986 -44.66 69.87 36.20
N ARG A 987 -43.81 70.23 37.18
CA ARG A 987 -42.35 70.25 36.99
C ARG A 987 -41.78 68.86 36.72
N MET A 988 -42.32 67.82 37.35
CA MET A 988 -41.88 66.43 37.13
C MET A 988 -42.21 65.97 35.70
N ALA A 989 -43.41 66.27 35.19
CA ALA A 989 -43.82 65.94 33.82
C ALA A 989 -42.96 66.66 32.76
N VAL A 990 -42.78 67.97 32.90
CA VAL A 990 -41.92 68.76 31.97
C VAL A 990 -40.44 68.34 32.04
N PHE A 991 -39.97 67.92 33.21
CA PHE A 991 -38.62 67.38 33.39
C PHE A 991 -38.46 66.01 32.70
N LEU A 992 -39.44 65.12 32.83
CA LEU A 992 -39.45 63.81 32.19
C LEU A 992 -39.40 63.94 30.66
N GLU A 993 -40.31 64.75 30.09
CA GLU A 993 -40.45 65.00 28.65
C GLU A 993 -39.16 65.55 28.02
N ARG A 994 -38.54 66.56 28.65
CA ARG A 994 -37.26 67.13 28.16
C ARG A 994 -36.09 66.16 28.31
N SER A 995 -36.07 65.36 29.36
CA SER A 995 -34.99 64.42 29.61
C SER A 995 -35.02 63.27 28.61
N MET A 996 -36.19 62.68 28.36
CA MET A 996 -36.33 61.55 27.43
C MET A 996 -36.06 61.95 25.98
N THR A 997 -36.39 63.18 25.58
CA THR A 997 -36.07 63.72 24.24
C THR A 997 -34.56 63.71 23.92
N ILE A 998 -33.71 63.82 24.95
CA ILE A 998 -32.24 63.83 24.82
C ILE A 998 -31.63 62.46 25.15
N VAL A 999 -32.10 61.81 26.21
CA VAL A 999 -31.57 60.52 26.68
C VAL A 999 -31.85 59.39 25.68
N TYR A 1000 -33.02 59.40 25.05
CA TYR A 1000 -33.42 58.37 24.08
C TYR A 1000 -32.45 58.24 22.88
N PRO A 1001 -32.20 59.30 22.08
CA PRO A 1001 -31.31 59.19 20.91
C PRO A 1001 -29.85 58.98 21.30
N THR A 1002 -29.39 59.51 22.44
CA THR A 1002 -28.01 59.33 22.91
C THR A 1002 -27.71 57.89 23.29
N LEU A 1003 -28.63 57.22 24.00
CA LEU A 1003 -28.50 55.80 24.33
C LEU A 1003 -28.55 54.92 23.08
N PHE A 1004 -29.39 55.25 22.09
CA PHE A 1004 -29.44 54.48 20.85
C PHE A 1004 -28.16 54.60 20.04
N ILE A 1005 -27.58 55.80 19.89
CA ILE A 1005 -26.30 55.99 19.20
C ILE A 1005 -25.17 55.18 19.87
N LEU A 1006 -25.14 55.16 21.21
CA LEU A 1006 -24.17 54.38 21.98
C LEU A 1006 -24.35 52.87 21.76
N LEU A 1007 -25.60 52.38 21.72
CA LEU A 1007 -25.92 50.99 21.38
C LEU A 1007 -25.38 50.63 19.99
N VAL A 1008 -25.64 51.46 18.97
CA VAL A 1008 -25.18 51.23 17.60
C VAL A 1008 -23.65 51.10 17.57
N ALA A 1009 -22.94 52.02 18.22
CA ALA A 1009 -21.47 52.00 18.26
C ALA A 1009 -20.92 50.72 18.93
N ILE A 1010 -21.49 50.32 20.07
CA ILE A 1010 -21.05 49.12 20.82
C ILE A 1010 -21.34 47.85 20.02
N TYR A 1011 -22.56 47.71 19.51
CA TYR A 1011 -22.99 46.52 18.76
C TYR A 1011 -22.09 46.27 17.54
N TRP A 1012 -21.91 47.30 16.70
CA TRP A 1012 -21.10 47.15 15.49
C TRP A 1012 -19.62 46.97 15.82
N SER A 1013 -19.09 47.58 16.87
CA SER A 1013 -17.70 47.35 17.29
C SER A 1013 -17.44 45.89 17.66
N ILE A 1014 -18.33 45.26 18.44
CA ILE A 1014 -18.16 43.87 18.90
C ILE A 1014 -18.26 42.88 17.74
N PHE A 1015 -19.34 42.95 16.96
CA PHE A 1015 -19.59 41.92 15.95
C PHE A 1015 -18.81 42.12 14.65
N LEU A 1016 -18.50 43.37 14.26
CA LEU A 1016 -17.74 43.64 13.04
C LEU A 1016 -16.24 43.35 13.22
N THR A 1017 -15.69 43.56 14.43
CA THR A 1017 -14.30 43.14 14.73
C THR A 1017 -14.17 41.62 14.72
N SER A 1018 -15.13 40.89 15.30
CA SER A 1018 -15.20 39.43 15.19
C SER A 1018 -15.26 39.00 13.71
N TYR A 1019 -16.18 39.54 12.92
CA TYR A 1019 -16.38 39.20 11.51
C TYR A 1019 -15.17 39.47 10.59
N ASN A 1020 -14.41 40.53 10.87
CA ASN A 1020 -13.21 40.87 10.11
C ASN A 1020 -11.95 40.12 10.59
N SER A 1021 -11.87 39.79 11.89
CA SER A 1021 -10.76 39.00 12.45
C SER A 1021 -10.82 37.53 12.04
N GLN A 1022 -12.01 37.00 11.72
CA GLN A 1022 -12.22 35.67 11.19
C GLN A 1022 -11.82 35.60 9.69
N THR A 1023 -10.53 35.69 9.42
CA THR A 1023 -9.91 35.30 8.15
C THR A 1023 -9.39 33.88 8.21
N ALA A 1024 -9.30 33.20 7.07
CA ALA A 1024 -8.89 31.79 6.94
C ALA A 1024 -7.55 31.41 7.62
N GLU A 1025 -6.73 32.39 8.02
CA GLU A 1025 -5.42 32.18 8.65
C GLU A 1025 -5.41 32.18 10.20
N SER A 1026 -6.50 32.55 10.91
CA SER A 1026 -6.38 32.91 12.35
C SER A 1026 -6.98 31.95 13.39
N ARG A 1027 -7.58 30.80 13.00
CA ARG A 1027 -7.99 29.77 13.98
C ARG A 1027 -7.00 28.60 13.96
N THR A 1028 -6.04 28.65 14.87
CA THR A 1028 -5.16 27.52 15.24
C THR A 1028 -5.92 26.51 16.11
N ALA A 1029 -5.45 25.26 16.06
CA ALA A 1029 -6.10 24.02 16.44
C ALA A 1029 -6.50 23.79 17.93
N ASP A 1030 -6.48 24.80 18.80
CA ASP A 1030 -6.69 24.61 20.25
C ASP A 1030 -8.15 24.76 20.73
N GLN A 1031 -9.14 24.73 19.83
CA GLN A 1031 -10.56 24.84 20.21
C GLN A 1031 -11.47 23.70 19.70
N TRP A 1032 -10.89 22.55 19.33
CA TRP A 1032 -11.66 21.32 19.05
C TRP A 1032 -11.03 20.10 19.70
#